data_AF-A0A2K1IW54-F1
#
_entry.id   AF-A0A2K1IW54-F1
#
_cell.length_a   1.000
_cell.length_b   1.000
_cell.length_c   1.000
_cell.angle_alpha   90.00
_cell.angle_beta   90.00
_cell.angle_gamma   90.00
#
_symmetry.space_group_name_H-M   'P 1'
#
loop_
_entity.id
_entity.type
_entity.pdbx_description
1 polymer ?
#
loop_
_entity_poly.entity_id
_entity_poly.type
_entity_poly.pdbx_seq_one_letter_code
_entity_poly.pdbx_strand_id
1 'polypeptide(L)'
;MAQTCCSCRAGALQSSAAAALVRPDCGDRRGERASALAFAKAGGVRASQKLQSNEEQFSRSAFFRGVPEVKVGAPRRSRSTMAAGPSSGGVVSILSEEKGMEHMGMAAVKEADVAAIGAIETRISSGKSLTAPTPRDFVSRYADDEPRKGSDILVEALEREGVRTTFAYPGGASMEIHQALTRSNVIRNVLCRHEQGEIFAAEGYAKSSGRVGVCIATSGPGATNLVTGFADALLDIAHAALPSLETPIVEVTRSITKHNYLVMTVEDIPRVIREAFFLAASGRPGPVLVDIPKDIQQQMAIPDWNQPMKLQSYLSRLPPPPQISLMQQIIRLLATAKKPVIYSGGGCLHASKELREFVELTGIPVTSTLMGLGTFPASDKRYLSMLGMHGTVYANYAVDNADMLLAFGVRFDDRVTGKLESFASRASIVHIDIDPAEIGKNKQPHISICADVQLALAGLNKLIKEGPAERPDFSAWRAELDGVKLKWPMKFPKFDNSVIVPQLAIQTLCELTGGNAIISTGVGQHQMWAAQWYEYEQPRRWLTSGGLGAMGFGLPSALGAAATHPDIPVVDIDGDGSFIMNIQELATIHVEKLPVKIMILNNQHLGMVVQWEDRFYKANRAHTYLGDPEAEADIYPDFCKIAEGCKVPSARVTRREHLRDAITKMLETPGPYLLDVIVPHQEHVLPMIPGGASFKEIITEGDGRQIY
;
A
#
# COMPACT_ATOMS: atom_id res chain seq x y z
N MET A 1 -8.11 -53.86 18.12
CA MET A 1 -8.08 -55.29 17.75
C MET A 1 -8.44 -55.36 16.27
N ALA A 2 -7.47 -55.20 15.37
CA ALA A 2 -6.48 -56.18 14.90
C ALA A 2 -7.06 -57.12 13.84
N GLN A 3 -6.74 -56.84 12.56
CA GLN A 3 -6.38 -57.74 11.44
C GLN A 3 -6.58 -56.96 10.11
N THR A 4 -5.58 -56.33 9.45
CA THR A 4 -4.47 -56.88 8.61
C THR A 4 -4.84 -58.15 7.85
N CYS A 5 -4.52 -58.39 6.58
CA CYS A 5 -3.87 -57.69 5.46
C CYS A 5 -4.01 -58.65 4.24
N CYS A 6 -3.38 -58.32 3.11
CA CYS A 6 -3.13 -59.12 1.89
C CYS A 6 -4.25 -59.08 0.82
N SER A 7 -4.10 -58.49 -0.38
CA SER A 7 -3.03 -58.40 -1.40
C SER A 7 -3.27 -59.34 -2.59
N CYS A 8 -3.16 -58.73 -3.78
CA CYS A 8 -2.64 -59.27 -5.05
C CYS A 8 -3.59 -59.67 -6.19
N ARG A 9 -3.37 -58.91 -7.28
CA ARG A 9 -3.12 -59.30 -8.69
C ARG A 9 -4.30 -59.46 -9.67
N ALA A 10 -4.38 -58.45 -10.54
CA ALA A 10 -4.11 -58.50 -11.98
C ALA A 10 -4.81 -59.57 -12.84
N GLY A 11 -5.61 -59.10 -13.79
CA GLY A 11 -6.04 -59.85 -14.98
C GLY A 11 -6.56 -58.88 -16.04
N ALA A 12 -5.80 -58.71 -17.12
CA ALA A 12 -6.12 -57.91 -18.29
C ALA A 12 -7.00 -58.68 -19.30
N LEU A 13 -7.68 -57.96 -20.20
CA LEU A 13 -8.02 -58.23 -21.62
C LEU A 13 -9.36 -57.53 -21.96
N GLN A 14 -9.36 -56.50 -22.83
CA GLN A 14 -9.65 -56.58 -24.29
C GLN A 14 -11.02 -57.23 -24.58
N SER A 15 -11.93 -56.73 -25.42
CA SER A 15 -11.95 -55.69 -26.46
C SER A 15 -13.37 -55.67 -27.09
N SER A 16 -13.62 -54.72 -27.99
CA SER A 16 -14.70 -54.66 -29.02
C SER A 16 -16.09 -54.20 -28.57
N ALA A 17 -16.93 -53.57 -29.39
CA ALA A 17 -16.79 -52.75 -30.61
C ALA A 17 -18.20 -52.19 -30.92
N ALA A 18 -18.23 -50.93 -31.37
CA ALA A 18 -19.07 -50.27 -32.39
C ALA A 18 -20.50 -50.72 -32.79
N ALA A 19 -21.22 -49.69 -33.28
CA ALA A 19 -22.33 -49.68 -34.27
C ALA A 19 -23.76 -49.77 -33.70
N ALA A 20 -24.80 -49.07 -34.19
CA ALA A 20 -24.98 -48.12 -35.29
C ALA A 20 -26.31 -47.35 -35.13
N LEU A 21 -26.45 -46.30 -35.95
CA LEU A 21 -27.63 -45.50 -36.28
C LEU A 21 -28.90 -46.31 -36.61
N VAL A 22 -30.08 -45.67 -36.50
CA VAL A 22 -31.10 -45.44 -37.59
C VAL A 22 -32.40 -44.84 -36.98
N ARG A 23 -32.82 -43.66 -37.51
CA ARG A 23 -34.21 -43.10 -37.57
C ARG A 23 -34.89 -43.59 -38.88
N PRO A 24 -36.19 -43.39 -39.25
CA PRO A 24 -37.17 -42.34 -38.86
C PRO A 24 -38.69 -42.73 -38.89
N ASP A 25 -39.56 -41.69 -38.88
CA ASP A 25 -40.96 -41.55 -39.38
C ASP A 25 -42.15 -41.94 -38.46
N CYS A 26 -43.35 -41.30 -38.49
CA CYS A 26 -43.89 -40.01 -39.00
C CYS A 26 -45.40 -39.87 -38.59
N GLY A 27 -45.96 -38.64 -38.58
CA GLY A 27 -47.41 -38.31 -38.66
C GLY A 27 -48.02 -37.69 -37.37
N ASP A 28 -48.74 -36.56 -37.35
CA ASP A 28 -49.67 -35.98 -38.34
C ASP A 28 -49.87 -34.43 -38.21
N ARG A 29 -50.49 -33.84 -39.25
CA ARG A 29 -50.71 -32.41 -39.64
C ARG A 29 -51.88 -31.76 -38.83
N ARG A 30 -52.30 -30.46 -38.91
CA ARG A 30 -52.35 -29.45 -40.00
C ARG A 30 -52.92 -28.09 -39.46
N GLY A 31 -52.56 -26.94 -40.09
CA GLY A 31 -53.36 -25.67 -40.18
C GLY A 31 -52.66 -24.37 -39.69
N GLU A 32 -51.85 -23.64 -40.49
CA GLU A 32 -52.17 -22.48 -41.40
C GLU A 32 -52.58 -21.16 -40.67
N ARG A 33 -52.03 -19.93 -40.90
CA ARG A 33 -51.53 -19.16 -42.09
C ARG A 33 -50.46 -18.12 -41.62
N ALA A 34 -49.28 -17.90 -42.23
CA ALA A 34 -48.92 -17.18 -43.49
C ALA A 34 -49.37 -15.70 -43.55
N SER A 35 -48.61 -14.66 -43.96
CA SER A 35 -47.24 -14.48 -44.48
C SER A 35 -46.96 -12.96 -44.72
N ALA A 36 -45.70 -12.62 -45.00
CA ALA A 36 -45.07 -11.31 -45.27
C ALA A 36 -45.75 -10.36 -46.30
N LEU A 37 -45.38 -9.06 -46.28
CA LEU A 37 -44.79 -8.34 -47.44
C LEU A 37 -44.35 -6.89 -47.11
N ALA A 38 -43.41 -6.40 -47.92
CA ALA A 38 -42.86 -5.05 -47.94
C ALA A 38 -43.51 -4.14 -49.02
N PHE A 39 -43.17 -2.84 -48.95
CA PHE A 39 -43.18 -1.76 -49.97
C PHE A 39 -44.38 -0.79 -50.12
N ALA A 40 -44.03 0.50 -49.92
CA ALA A 40 -44.22 1.66 -50.83
C ALA A 40 -45.18 2.82 -50.45
N LYS A 41 -44.54 4.01 -50.28
CA LYS A 41 -44.83 5.34 -50.89
C LYS A 41 -46.24 5.98 -50.74
N ALA A 42 -46.30 7.20 -50.18
CA ALA A 42 -46.17 8.48 -50.91
C ALA A 42 -46.85 9.69 -50.21
N GLY A 43 -46.12 10.82 -50.13
CA GLY A 43 -46.59 12.21 -50.27
C GLY A 43 -47.28 12.84 -49.04
N GLY A 44 -46.96 14.07 -48.60
CA GLY A 44 -46.12 15.13 -49.14
C GLY A 44 -46.77 16.51 -48.91
N VAL A 45 -45.94 17.57 -48.96
CA VAL A 45 -46.22 19.03 -48.90
C VAL A 45 -46.14 19.63 -47.48
N ARG A 46 -45.50 20.77 -47.20
CA ARG A 46 -44.32 21.54 -47.64
C ARG A 46 -44.47 22.93 -46.97
N ALA A 47 -43.38 23.47 -46.41
CA ALA A 47 -42.95 24.89 -46.42
C ALA A 47 -42.14 25.18 -45.14
N SER A 48 -41.03 25.91 -45.08
CA SER A 48 -40.00 26.38 -46.01
C SER A 48 -39.09 27.33 -45.21
N GLN A 49 -37.79 27.38 -45.55
CA GLN A 49 -36.81 28.46 -45.32
C GLN A 49 -35.78 28.37 -44.17
N LYS A 50 -34.54 28.64 -44.62
CA LYS A 50 -33.28 29.04 -43.97
C LYS A 50 -32.29 27.94 -43.52
N LEU A 51 -31.49 27.53 -44.51
CA LEU A 51 -30.09 27.11 -44.40
C LEU A 51 -29.21 28.29 -43.90
N GLN A 52 -28.36 28.05 -42.90
CA GLN A 52 -26.92 28.32 -42.91
C GLN A 52 -26.27 28.07 -41.54
N SER A 53 -25.04 27.55 -41.59
CA SER A 53 -23.95 27.52 -40.60
C SER A 53 -23.76 26.26 -39.72
N ASN A 54 -22.59 25.66 -39.98
CA ASN A 54 -21.65 24.99 -39.09
C ASN A 54 -21.82 23.49 -38.77
N GLU A 55 -21.50 22.66 -39.77
CA GLU A 55 -20.80 21.39 -39.57
C GLU A 55 -19.43 21.48 -40.27
N GLU A 56 -18.35 21.62 -39.50
CA GLU A 56 -17.00 21.26 -39.93
C GLU A 56 -16.09 21.19 -38.70
N GLN A 57 -15.78 19.98 -38.26
CA GLN A 57 -14.48 19.55 -37.72
C GLN A 57 -14.66 18.18 -37.08
N PHE A 58 -14.16 17.14 -37.76
CA PHE A 58 -13.32 16.08 -37.20
C PHE A 58 -13.21 14.93 -38.21
N SER A 59 -12.19 14.98 -39.05
CA SER A 59 -11.63 13.79 -39.69
C SER A 59 -10.17 14.03 -40.11
N ARG A 60 -9.30 13.18 -39.56
CA ARG A 60 -8.05 12.64 -40.12
C ARG A 60 -6.95 13.62 -40.57
N SER A 61 -5.81 13.55 -39.87
CA SER A 61 -4.49 13.57 -40.54
C SER A 61 -3.49 12.68 -39.81
N ALA A 62 -2.76 11.92 -40.61
CA ALA A 62 -1.67 11.03 -40.22
C ALA A 62 -0.33 11.77 -40.38
N PHE A 63 0.64 11.52 -39.51
CA PHE A 63 2.05 11.82 -39.80
C PHE A 63 3.00 10.83 -39.10
N PHE A 64 3.78 10.13 -39.92
CA PHE A 64 5.04 9.46 -39.61
C PHE A 64 6.02 9.80 -40.74
N ARG A 65 7.32 9.89 -40.40
CA ARG A 65 8.54 10.13 -41.23
C ARG A 65 8.84 11.60 -41.52
N GLY A 66 10.08 12.10 -41.50
CA GLY A 66 11.42 11.51 -41.33
C GLY A 66 12.49 12.57 -41.64
N VAL A 67 13.71 12.33 -41.15
CA VAL A 67 15.04 12.93 -41.42
C VAL A 67 15.20 13.80 -42.69
N PRO A 68 16.04 14.86 -42.66
CA PRO A 68 16.73 15.34 -43.86
C PRO A 68 18.24 15.01 -43.84
N GLU A 69 18.66 14.14 -44.76
CA GLU A 69 19.99 14.16 -45.37
C GLU A 69 19.94 15.06 -46.60
N VAL A 70 20.92 15.94 -46.80
CA VAL A 70 21.22 16.52 -48.12
C VAL A 70 22.72 16.42 -48.37
N LYS A 71 23.08 15.75 -49.49
CA LYS A 71 24.44 15.50 -49.97
C LYS A 71 24.94 16.60 -50.92
N VAL A 72 26.17 17.02 -50.64
CA VAL A 72 27.33 17.29 -51.52
C VAL A 72 27.19 18.26 -52.71
N GLY A 73 27.96 19.35 -52.62
CA GLY A 73 28.64 19.99 -53.74
C GLY A 73 30.06 20.45 -53.30
N ALA A 74 31.09 20.03 -54.03
CA ALA A 74 32.50 20.46 -53.88
C ALA A 74 32.86 21.47 -55.01
N PRO A 75 34.10 22.00 -55.16
CA PRO A 75 35.22 22.19 -54.22
C PRO A 75 35.80 23.64 -54.24
N ARG A 76 36.66 24.01 -53.26
CA ARG A 76 38.00 24.64 -53.48
C ARG A 76 38.70 25.07 -52.17
N ARG A 77 39.93 24.53 -51.98
CA ARG A 77 41.20 25.11 -51.44
C ARG A 77 41.15 25.87 -50.09
N SER A 78 42.07 25.75 -49.12
CA SER A 78 43.38 25.10 -48.97
C SER A 78 43.94 25.36 -47.56
N ARG A 79 44.75 24.41 -47.01
CA ARG A 79 45.91 24.57 -46.09
C ARG A 79 45.68 25.08 -44.64
N SER A 80 45.87 24.22 -43.62
CA SER A 80 47.09 24.02 -42.77
C SER A 80 47.33 25.18 -41.77
N THR A 81 47.66 25.06 -40.48
CA THR A 81 48.31 24.02 -39.66
C THR A 81 48.28 24.43 -38.17
N MET A 82 48.55 23.45 -37.30
CA MET A 82 48.71 23.44 -35.83
C MET A 82 49.55 24.56 -35.16
N ALA A 83 49.31 24.84 -33.86
CA ALA A 83 50.18 24.40 -32.73
C ALA A 83 49.91 25.09 -31.37
N ALA A 84 50.06 24.29 -30.29
CA ALA A 84 50.61 24.56 -28.94
C ALA A 84 49.84 25.42 -27.88
N GLY A 85 49.76 24.88 -26.64
CA GLY A 85 49.53 25.62 -25.38
C GLY A 85 50.81 26.34 -24.88
N PRO A 86 51.01 26.68 -23.58
CA PRO A 86 50.27 26.33 -22.34
C PRO A 86 50.09 27.50 -21.31
N SER A 87 49.70 27.14 -20.05
CA SER A 87 50.11 27.73 -18.74
C SER A 87 49.22 28.72 -17.94
N SER A 88 48.90 28.28 -16.69
CA SER A 88 48.98 28.91 -15.34
C SER A 88 48.38 30.29 -14.98
N GLY A 89 47.86 30.36 -13.74
CA GLY A 89 47.69 31.56 -12.88
C GLY A 89 46.26 31.72 -12.38
N GLY A 90 45.93 32.04 -11.12
CA GLY A 90 46.67 32.50 -9.95
C GLY A 90 45.64 33.11 -8.98
N VAL A 91 45.78 32.82 -7.69
CA VAL A 91 44.95 33.30 -6.57
C VAL A 91 45.40 34.70 -6.14
N VAL A 92 44.46 35.59 -5.81
CA VAL A 92 44.72 36.87 -5.10
C VAL A 92 43.67 37.08 -4.01
N SER A 93 44.12 37.66 -2.91
CA SER A 93 43.55 37.72 -1.57
C SER A 93 43.47 39.16 -1.04
N ILE A 94 42.72 39.32 0.05
CA ILE A 94 42.80 40.33 1.17
C ILE A 94 42.14 41.71 0.98
N LEU A 95 41.33 42.10 2.00
CA LEU A 95 41.38 43.33 2.85
C LEU A 95 39.95 43.73 3.29
N SER A 96 39.52 43.49 4.54
CA SER A 96 39.83 44.17 5.83
C SER A 96 38.90 45.34 6.14
N GLU A 97 38.16 45.25 7.25
CA GLU A 97 38.13 46.19 8.40
C GLU A 97 36.76 46.24 9.10
N GLU A 98 36.77 45.89 10.39
CA GLU A 98 35.74 46.16 11.37
C GLU A 98 35.90 47.59 11.95
N LYS A 99 34.77 48.24 12.26
CA LYS A 99 34.63 49.13 13.43
C LYS A 99 33.20 49.00 13.99
N GLY A 100 33.10 48.65 15.27
CA GLY A 100 31.84 48.35 15.97
C GLY A 100 31.32 49.43 16.93
N MET A 101 30.22 49.11 17.61
CA MET A 101 29.99 49.29 19.06
C MET A 101 28.62 48.73 19.50
N GLU A 102 28.69 47.77 20.44
CA GLU A 102 27.85 47.45 21.63
C GLU A 102 26.37 47.91 21.67
N HIS A 103 25.37 47.10 22.09
CA HIS A 103 25.28 46.38 23.37
C HIS A 103 24.14 45.33 23.41
N MET A 104 24.38 44.26 24.20
CA MET A 104 23.48 43.46 25.04
C MET A 104 22.48 42.44 24.44
N GLY A 105 22.81 41.15 24.65
CA GLY A 105 21.89 40.26 25.38
C GLY A 105 21.42 38.97 24.70
N MET A 106 22.31 38.04 24.31
CA MET A 106 21.94 36.64 24.06
C MET A 106 22.91 35.70 24.78
N ALA A 107 22.41 35.06 25.84
CA ALA A 107 23.17 34.09 26.62
C ALA A 107 23.13 32.70 25.95
N ALA A 108 24.33 32.24 25.58
CA ALA A 108 24.85 30.88 25.62
C ALA A 108 23.85 29.70 25.53
N VAL A 109 23.72 29.15 24.32
CA VAL A 109 23.33 27.75 24.12
C VAL A 109 24.54 26.89 24.51
N LYS A 110 24.38 25.98 25.47
CA LYS A 110 25.46 25.15 26.02
C LYS A 110 25.86 24.06 25.03
N GLU A 111 27.16 23.78 24.94
CA GLU A 111 27.78 22.72 24.11
C GLU A 111 27.18 21.31 24.30
N ALA A 112 26.48 21.05 25.42
CA ALA A 112 25.76 19.80 25.65
C ALA A 112 24.54 19.62 24.71
N ASP A 113 23.93 20.71 24.23
CA ASP A 113 22.81 20.66 23.28
C ASP A 113 23.28 20.29 21.87
N VAL A 114 24.52 20.63 21.49
CA VAL A 114 25.13 20.27 20.21
C VAL A 114 25.45 18.78 20.15
N ALA A 115 25.79 18.15 21.27
CA ALA A 115 26.05 16.70 21.34
C ALA A 115 24.76 15.85 21.25
N ALA A 116 23.65 16.32 21.85
CA ALA A 116 22.35 15.67 21.72
C ALA A 116 21.77 15.81 20.31
N ILE A 117 22.01 16.95 19.65
CA ILE A 117 21.69 17.18 18.24
C ILE A 117 22.60 16.33 17.33
N GLY A 118 23.89 16.18 17.66
CA GLY A 118 24.83 15.31 16.92
C GLY A 118 24.45 13.82 16.93
N ALA A 119 23.86 13.32 18.03
CA ALA A 119 23.31 11.96 18.11
C ALA A 119 22.01 11.79 17.28
N ILE A 120 21.30 12.89 17.00
CA ILE A 120 20.11 12.95 16.13
C ILE A 120 20.52 13.14 14.66
N GLU A 121 21.57 13.92 14.37
CA GLU A 121 22.21 14.07 13.05
C GLU A 121 22.69 12.72 12.50
N THR A 122 23.10 11.80 13.38
CA THR A 122 23.54 10.47 12.97
C THR A 122 22.40 9.56 12.51
N ARG A 123 21.12 9.86 12.80
CA ARG A 123 20.02 8.93 12.47
C ARG A 123 19.54 9.03 11.02
N ILE A 124 19.56 10.23 10.43
CA ILE A 124 18.97 10.48 9.11
C ILE A 124 20.03 10.63 8.01
N SER A 125 21.27 11.00 8.36
CA SER A 125 22.39 10.94 7.41
C SER A 125 22.96 9.52 7.19
N SER A 126 22.62 8.54 8.05
CA SER A 126 23.25 7.20 8.02
C SER A 126 22.36 6.04 7.59
N GLY A 127 21.08 6.27 7.27
CA GLY A 127 20.16 5.18 6.87
C GLY A 127 19.84 4.16 7.96
N LYS A 128 20.15 4.47 9.24
CA LYS A 128 20.06 3.53 10.36
C LYS A 128 18.64 3.25 10.88
N SER A 129 17.59 3.77 10.25
CA SER A 129 16.24 3.67 10.84
C SER A 129 15.42 2.44 10.43
N LEU A 130 15.75 1.69 9.37
CA LEU A 130 14.86 0.58 8.93
C LEU A 130 15.59 -0.72 8.54
N THR A 131 16.92 -0.77 8.58
CA THR A 131 17.67 -2.03 8.59
C THR A 131 17.79 -2.52 10.03
N ALA A 132 17.60 -3.82 10.26
CA ALA A 132 18.02 -4.38 11.54
C ALA A 132 19.53 -4.13 11.63
N PRO A 133 20.07 -3.67 12.78
CA PRO A 133 21.51 -3.46 12.90
C PRO A 133 22.21 -4.73 12.46
N THR A 134 23.21 -4.60 11.58
CA THR A 134 24.14 -5.69 11.27
C THR A 134 24.53 -6.31 12.61
N PRO A 135 24.29 -7.62 12.82
CA PRO A 135 24.62 -8.25 14.09
C PRO A 135 26.05 -7.88 14.45
N ARG A 136 26.27 -7.34 15.66
CA ARG A 136 27.61 -6.99 16.13
C ARG A 136 28.56 -8.19 16.11
N ASP A 137 27.96 -9.39 16.10
CA ASP A 137 28.60 -10.69 16.07
C ASP A 137 28.34 -11.43 14.74
N PHE A 138 28.14 -10.74 13.62
CA PHE A 138 28.03 -11.41 12.32
C PHE A 138 29.34 -12.13 11.99
N VAL A 139 29.30 -13.46 12.00
CA VAL A 139 30.41 -14.31 11.59
C VAL A 139 30.10 -14.86 10.21
N SER A 140 30.96 -14.56 9.23
CA SER A 140 30.83 -15.14 7.89
C SER A 140 30.99 -16.66 7.96
N ARG A 141 30.30 -17.38 7.07
CA ARG A 141 30.47 -18.83 6.88
C ARG A 141 31.76 -19.19 6.14
N TYR A 142 32.43 -18.20 5.56
CA TYR A 142 33.59 -18.36 4.70
C TYR A 142 34.79 -17.62 5.29
N ALA A 143 36.01 -18.07 4.97
CA ALA A 143 37.20 -17.29 5.32
C ALA A 143 37.26 -16.00 4.48
N ASP A 144 37.91 -14.96 5.00
CA ASP A 144 37.98 -13.65 4.33
C ASP A 144 38.62 -13.75 2.93
N ASP A 145 39.56 -14.68 2.72
CA ASP A 145 40.30 -14.90 1.47
C ASP A 145 39.78 -16.07 0.60
N GLU A 146 38.71 -16.76 1.01
CA GLU A 146 38.23 -18.00 0.35
C GLU A 146 37.23 -17.72 -0.79
N PRO A 147 37.53 -17.84 -2.09
CA PRO A 147 36.54 -17.54 -3.14
C PRO A 147 35.21 -18.31 -2.98
N ARG A 148 34.08 -17.64 -3.22
CA ARG A 148 32.72 -18.23 -3.13
C ARG A 148 31.81 -17.71 -4.25
N LYS A 149 30.69 -18.40 -4.49
CA LYS A 149 29.78 -18.03 -5.58
C LYS A 149 29.10 -16.68 -5.32
N GLY A 150 28.75 -15.96 -6.38
CA GLY A 150 27.96 -14.72 -6.31
C GLY A 150 26.62 -14.89 -5.57
N SER A 151 25.97 -16.05 -5.70
CA SER A 151 24.77 -16.39 -4.93
C SER A 151 25.01 -16.48 -3.42
N ASP A 152 26.15 -17.02 -2.98
CA ASP A 152 26.54 -17.05 -1.56
C ASP A 152 26.89 -15.65 -1.04
N ILE A 153 27.55 -14.83 -1.88
CA ILE A 153 27.82 -13.42 -1.60
C ILE A 153 26.51 -12.64 -1.43
N LEU A 154 25.52 -12.84 -2.30
CA LEU A 154 24.20 -12.22 -2.19
C LEU A 154 23.53 -12.58 -0.86
N VAL A 155 23.47 -13.87 -0.52
CA VAL A 155 22.83 -14.32 0.72
C VAL A 155 23.55 -13.76 1.95
N GLU A 156 24.88 -13.74 1.95
CA GLU A 156 25.66 -13.09 3.02
C GLU A 156 25.40 -11.57 3.09
N ALA A 157 25.24 -10.89 1.95
CA ALA A 157 24.88 -9.47 1.93
C ALA A 157 23.52 -9.24 2.60
N LEU A 158 22.51 -10.08 2.32
CA LEU A 158 21.20 -10.02 2.98
C LEU A 158 21.31 -10.25 4.50
N GLU A 159 22.13 -11.20 4.94
CA GLU A 159 22.36 -11.45 6.37
C GLU A 159 22.99 -10.24 7.07
N ARG A 160 23.96 -9.59 6.41
CA ARG A 160 24.63 -8.37 6.88
C ARG A 160 23.69 -7.17 6.95
N GLU A 161 22.69 -7.07 6.07
CA GLU A 161 21.59 -6.10 6.14
C GLU A 161 20.53 -6.46 7.19
N GLY A 162 20.71 -7.58 7.91
CA GLY A 162 19.85 -7.97 9.02
C GLY A 162 18.59 -8.72 8.60
N VAL A 163 18.53 -9.24 7.36
CA VAL A 163 17.41 -10.05 6.88
C VAL A 163 17.33 -11.36 7.68
N ARG A 164 16.10 -11.73 8.06
CA ARG A 164 15.80 -12.99 8.78
C ARG A 164 14.73 -13.83 8.10
N THR A 165 13.98 -13.21 7.20
CA THR A 165 12.88 -13.86 6.49
C THR A 165 12.89 -13.37 5.06
N THR A 166 12.83 -14.31 4.13
CA THR A 166 12.62 -14.06 2.70
C THR A 166 11.37 -14.78 2.26
N PHE A 167 10.71 -14.25 1.23
CA PHE A 167 9.61 -14.90 0.53
C PHE A 167 10.11 -15.27 -0.87
N ALA A 168 10.55 -16.52 -1.07
CA ALA A 168 11.25 -16.89 -2.30
C ALA A 168 10.68 -18.12 -3.00
N TYR A 169 10.39 -17.97 -4.30
CA TYR A 169 9.89 -19.01 -5.19
C TYR A 169 11.02 -19.47 -6.12
N PRO A 170 11.36 -20.77 -6.15
CA PRO A 170 12.47 -21.26 -6.95
C PRO A 170 12.11 -21.35 -8.43
N GLY A 171 13.08 -21.03 -9.28
CA GLY A 171 13.02 -21.33 -10.71
C GLY A 171 14.42 -21.35 -11.33
N GLY A 172 14.51 -21.75 -12.60
CA GLY A 172 15.77 -22.09 -13.26
C GLY A 172 16.86 -21.00 -13.21
N ALA A 173 16.47 -19.73 -13.19
CA ALA A 173 17.38 -18.58 -13.14
C ALA A 173 17.71 -18.12 -11.71
N SER A 174 16.97 -18.55 -10.69
CA SER A 174 17.23 -18.24 -9.27
C SER A 174 17.71 -19.45 -8.46
N MET A 175 17.89 -20.62 -9.09
CA MET A 175 18.30 -21.86 -8.42
C MET A 175 19.55 -21.70 -7.54
N GLU A 176 20.58 -20.99 -8.01
CA GLU A 176 21.82 -20.82 -7.24
C GLU A 176 21.59 -20.02 -5.96
N ILE A 177 20.74 -18.99 -6.02
CA ILE A 177 20.31 -18.21 -4.85
C ILE A 177 19.57 -19.10 -3.85
N HIS A 178 18.65 -19.94 -4.34
CA HIS A 178 17.95 -20.90 -3.48
C HIS A 178 18.90 -21.92 -2.83
N GLN A 179 19.90 -22.42 -3.56
CA GLN A 179 20.94 -23.28 -3.00
C GLN A 179 21.75 -22.55 -1.91
N ALA A 180 22.08 -21.27 -2.11
CA ALA A 180 22.77 -20.45 -1.11
C ALA A 180 21.90 -20.18 0.13
N LEU A 181 20.58 -19.94 -0.04
CA LEU A 181 19.64 -19.77 1.07
C LEU A 181 19.62 -21.00 1.99
N THR A 182 19.66 -22.22 1.44
CA THR A 182 19.72 -23.44 2.27
C THR A 182 20.99 -23.59 3.11
N ARG A 183 22.06 -22.86 2.76
CA ARG A 183 23.31 -22.81 3.54
C ARG A 183 23.31 -21.72 4.60
N SER A 184 22.34 -20.79 4.57
CA SER A 184 22.14 -19.81 5.62
C SER A 184 21.49 -20.47 6.83
N ASN A 185 22.06 -20.26 8.02
CA ASN A 185 21.45 -20.64 9.29
C ASN A 185 20.65 -19.50 9.93
N VAL A 186 20.58 -18.34 9.27
CA VAL A 186 20.03 -17.09 9.82
C VAL A 186 18.77 -16.64 9.08
N ILE A 187 18.73 -16.86 7.75
CA ILE A 187 17.58 -16.52 6.92
C ILE A 187 16.66 -17.73 6.81
N ARG A 188 15.41 -17.56 7.26
CA ARG A 188 14.31 -18.48 6.94
C ARG A 188 13.70 -18.09 5.60
N ASN A 189 13.52 -19.05 4.71
CA ASN A 189 12.68 -18.85 3.53
C ASN A 189 11.24 -19.30 3.81
N VAL A 190 10.27 -18.45 3.46
CA VAL A 190 8.84 -18.78 3.41
C VAL A 190 8.46 -18.94 1.95
N LEU A 191 8.10 -20.16 1.55
CA LEU A 191 7.77 -20.46 0.15
C LEU A 191 6.27 -20.24 -0.07
N CYS A 192 5.88 -19.15 -0.75
CA CYS A 192 4.49 -18.93 -1.17
C CYS A 192 4.10 -19.85 -2.34
N ARG A 193 2.81 -19.86 -2.71
CA ARG A 193 2.31 -20.67 -3.85
C ARG A 193 2.19 -19.87 -5.15
N HIS A 194 2.42 -18.57 -5.10
CA HIS A 194 2.52 -17.68 -6.25
C HIS A 194 3.40 -16.47 -5.92
N GLU A 195 4.19 -15.95 -6.87
CA GLU A 195 5.11 -14.83 -6.61
C GLU A 195 4.37 -13.53 -6.25
N GLN A 196 3.13 -13.33 -6.73
CA GLN A 196 2.29 -12.23 -6.25
C GLN A 196 2.04 -12.34 -4.73
N GLY A 197 1.82 -13.55 -4.22
CA GLY A 197 1.72 -13.82 -2.79
C GLY A 197 3.02 -13.50 -2.04
N GLU A 198 4.19 -13.68 -2.67
CA GLU A 198 5.49 -13.36 -2.06
C GLU A 198 5.70 -11.88 -1.84
N ILE A 199 5.40 -11.06 -2.85
CA ILE A 199 5.57 -9.62 -2.71
C ILE A 199 4.54 -9.03 -1.76
N PHE A 200 3.29 -9.49 -1.78
CA PHE A 200 2.29 -9.06 -0.78
C PHE A 200 2.63 -9.54 0.63
N ALA A 201 3.25 -10.72 0.80
CA ALA A 201 3.77 -11.15 2.09
C ALA A 201 4.98 -10.32 2.54
N ALA A 202 5.89 -9.97 1.63
CA ALA A 202 6.98 -9.04 1.91
C ALA A 202 6.46 -7.64 2.31
N GLU A 203 5.37 -7.17 1.70
CA GLU A 203 4.69 -5.94 2.09
C GLU A 203 4.02 -6.05 3.46
N GLY A 204 3.33 -7.16 3.76
CA GLY A 204 2.77 -7.41 5.09
C GLY A 204 3.84 -7.46 6.19
N TYR A 205 4.98 -8.10 5.89
CA TYR A 205 6.18 -8.08 6.72
C TYR A 205 6.66 -6.63 6.94
N ALA A 206 6.79 -5.83 5.87
CA ALA A 206 7.31 -4.47 5.94
C ALA A 206 6.36 -3.52 6.68
N LYS A 207 5.08 -3.50 6.30
CA LYS A 207 4.04 -2.64 6.89
C LYS A 207 3.87 -2.93 8.40
N SER A 208 3.90 -4.20 8.81
CA SER A 208 3.76 -4.60 10.22
C SER A 208 5.01 -4.40 11.08
N SER A 209 6.22 -4.52 10.52
CA SER A 209 7.47 -4.45 11.31
C SER A 209 8.22 -3.12 11.19
N GLY A 210 7.95 -2.35 10.12
CA GLY A 210 8.75 -1.19 9.74
C GLY A 210 10.11 -1.53 9.14
N ARG A 211 10.39 -2.82 8.84
CA ARG A 211 11.65 -3.26 8.22
C ARG A 211 11.50 -3.41 6.71
N VAL A 212 12.62 -3.64 6.02
CA VAL A 212 12.60 -3.99 4.59
C VAL A 212 12.06 -5.41 4.39
N GLY A 213 11.01 -5.55 3.57
CA GLY A 213 10.51 -6.85 3.11
C GLY A 213 11.37 -7.35 1.95
N VAL A 214 11.65 -8.66 1.91
CA VAL A 214 12.49 -9.27 0.86
C VAL A 214 11.75 -10.43 0.24
N CYS A 215 11.54 -10.36 -1.08
CA CYS A 215 11.05 -11.49 -1.87
C CYS A 215 12.10 -11.86 -2.94
N ILE A 216 12.08 -13.10 -3.44
CA ILE A 216 13.04 -13.60 -4.44
C ILE A 216 12.31 -14.46 -5.47
N ALA A 217 12.23 -14.00 -6.71
CA ALA A 217 11.63 -14.77 -7.81
C ALA A 217 12.69 -15.23 -8.82
N THR A 218 12.28 -16.14 -9.72
CA THR A 218 13.05 -16.45 -10.93
C THR A 218 12.78 -15.42 -12.03
N SER A 219 13.52 -15.53 -13.13
CA SER A 219 13.30 -14.75 -14.35
C SER A 219 11.92 -14.95 -14.99
N GLY A 220 11.62 -14.07 -15.96
CA GLY A 220 10.49 -14.26 -16.88
C GLY A 220 9.15 -14.20 -16.13
N PRO A 221 8.37 -15.29 -16.10
CA PRO A 221 7.05 -15.29 -15.46
C PRO A 221 7.11 -14.96 -13.97
N GLY A 222 8.12 -15.47 -13.24
CA GLY A 222 8.23 -15.23 -11.80
C GLY A 222 8.42 -13.74 -11.50
N ALA A 223 9.21 -13.05 -12.32
CA ALA A 223 9.43 -11.62 -12.24
C ALA A 223 8.18 -10.79 -12.57
N THR A 224 7.47 -11.16 -13.64
CA THR A 224 6.27 -10.43 -14.07
C THR A 224 5.11 -10.60 -13.07
N ASN A 225 5.06 -11.71 -12.35
CA ASN A 225 4.07 -11.95 -11.29
C ASN A 225 4.22 -11.00 -10.09
N LEU A 226 5.38 -10.32 -9.96
CA LEU A 226 5.65 -9.36 -8.89
C LEU A 226 5.22 -7.93 -9.23
N VAL A 227 4.87 -7.66 -10.49
CA VAL A 227 4.59 -6.29 -11.00
C VAL A 227 3.51 -5.58 -10.19
N THR A 228 2.43 -6.27 -9.82
CA THR A 228 1.35 -5.67 -9.02
C THR A 228 1.84 -5.23 -7.64
N GLY A 229 2.62 -6.07 -6.94
CA GLY A 229 3.15 -5.71 -5.62
C GLY A 229 4.21 -4.62 -5.67
N PHE A 230 4.97 -4.49 -6.77
CA PHE A 230 5.87 -3.36 -6.94
C PHE A 230 5.10 -2.05 -7.05
N ALA A 231 4.06 -2.02 -7.87
CA ALA A 231 3.18 -0.86 -8.00
C ALA A 231 2.48 -0.54 -6.67
N ASP A 232 2.01 -1.56 -5.93
CA ASP A 232 1.38 -1.38 -4.62
C ASP A 232 2.37 -0.77 -3.61
N ALA A 233 3.53 -1.40 -3.44
CA ALA A 233 4.57 -0.94 -2.52
C ALA A 233 5.08 0.48 -2.84
N LEU A 234 5.15 0.87 -4.13
CA LEU A 234 5.55 2.24 -4.48
C LEU A 234 4.47 3.27 -4.08
N LEU A 235 3.20 2.95 -4.30
CA LEU A 235 2.09 3.86 -4.00
C LEU A 235 1.79 3.95 -2.49
N ASP A 236 2.04 2.87 -1.74
CA ASP A 236 1.83 2.75 -0.29
C ASP A 236 3.09 2.90 0.56
N ILE A 237 4.26 3.11 -0.06
CA ILE A 237 5.54 3.35 0.63
C ILE A 237 5.96 2.11 1.46
N ALA A 238 6.08 0.96 0.79
CA ALA A 238 6.60 -0.30 1.33
C ALA A 238 7.92 -0.72 0.66
N HIS A 239 8.70 -1.58 1.33
CA HIS A 239 10.04 -1.97 0.88
C HIS A 239 10.03 -3.37 0.25
N ALA A 240 10.54 -3.54 -0.97
CA ALA A 240 10.73 -4.85 -1.62
C ALA A 240 11.95 -4.83 -2.55
N ALA A 241 12.77 -5.89 -2.58
CA ALA A 241 13.93 -6.01 -3.49
C ALA A 241 14.18 -7.43 -4.02
N LEU A 242 14.62 -7.58 -5.28
CA LEU A 242 14.42 -8.81 -6.10
C LEU A 242 15.32 -8.99 -7.36
N PRO A 243 15.77 -10.21 -7.76
CA PRO A 243 16.48 -10.50 -9.03
C PRO A 243 15.69 -11.19 -10.18
N SER A 244 15.99 -10.95 -11.49
CA SER A 244 15.38 -11.67 -12.65
C SER A 244 15.89 -11.37 -14.11
N LEU A 245 16.33 -12.37 -14.91
CA LEU A 245 16.69 -12.23 -16.35
C LEU A 245 15.90 -13.12 -17.36
N GLU A 246 15.10 -12.52 -18.25
CA GLU A 246 14.78 -12.95 -19.64
C GLU A 246 13.70 -12.02 -20.23
N THR A 247 12.75 -11.63 -19.36
CA THR A 247 11.96 -10.43 -19.53
C THR A 247 12.84 -9.23 -19.18
N PRO A 248 12.78 -8.10 -19.91
CA PRO A 248 13.49 -6.87 -19.54
C PRO A 248 12.84 -6.25 -18.29
N ILE A 249 12.93 -6.93 -17.14
CA ILE A 249 12.20 -6.58 -15.93
C ILE A 249 12.59 -5.20 -15.41
N VAL A 250 13.86 -4.80 -15.60
CA VAL A 250 14.35 -3.46 -15.28
C VAL A 250 13.62 -2.38 -16.09
N GLU A 251 13.30 -2.65 -17.36
CA GLU A 251 12.51 -1.75 -18.19
C GLU A 251 11.03 -1.74 -17.75
N VAL A 252 10.46 -2.92 -17.54
CA VAL A 252 9.05 -3.10 -17.13
C VAL A 252 8.77 -2.41 -15.79
N THR A 253 9.69 -2.53 -14.83
CA THR A 253 9.49 -2.07 -13.44
C THR A 253 10.00 -0.66 -13.18
N ARG A 254 10.63 0.02 -14.16
CA ARG A 254 11.23 1.34 -13.96
C ARG A 254 10.25 2.39 -13.44
N SER A 255 9.00 2.36 -13.89
CA SER A 255 7.96 3.32 -13.50
C SER A 255 7.21 2.95 -12.22
N ILE A 256 7.42 1.73 -11.70
CA ILE A 256 6.70 1.16 -10.56
C ILE A 256 7.65 0.72 -9.44
N THR A 257 8.90 1.17 -9.48
CA THR A 257 9.89 1.01 -8.41
C THR A 257 10.53 2.36 -8.09
N LYS A 258 11.00 2.52 -6.85
CA LYS A 258 11.77 3.70 -6.45
C LYS A 258 13.11 3.75 -7.20
N HIS A 259 13.72 2.57 -7.35
CA HIS A 259 14.91 2.39 -8.16
C HIS A 259 15.03 0.93 -8.62
N ASN A 260 15.90 0.65 -9.58
CA ASN A 260 16.24 -0.72 -9.91
C ASN A 260 17.67 -0.86 -10.43
N TYR A 261 18.22 -2.07 -10.34
CA TYR A 261 19.58 -2.41 -10.76
C TYR A 261 19.56 -3.61 -11.69
N LEU A 262 20.55 -3.66 -12.59
CA LEU A 262 21.03 -4.86 -13.26
C LEU A 262 22.49 -5.06 -12.87
N VAL A 263 22.79 -6.15 -12.15
CA VAL A 263 24.14 -6.48 -11.71
C VAL A 263 24.90 -7.10 -12.89
N MET A 264 25.95 -6.41 -13.35
CA MET A 264 26.74 -6.84 -14.51
C MET A 264 28.03 -7.57 -14.14
N THR A 265 28.48 -7.46 -12.88
CA THR A 265 29.68 -8.15 -12.37
C THR A 265 29.46 -8.64 -10.94
N VAL A 266 30.10 -9.74 -10.56
CA VAL A 266 29.92 -10.33 -9.22
C VAL A 266 30.45 -9.44 -8.10
N GLU A 267 31.47 -8.62 -8.38
CA GLU A 267 32.09 -7.69 -7.43
C GLU A 267 31.15 -6.56 -7.01
N ASP A 268 30.11 -6.28 -7.81
CA ASP A 268 29.13 -5.23 -7.52
C ASP A 268 28.03 -5.67 -6.54
N ILE A 269 27.85 -6.98 -6.30
CA ILE A 269 26.77 -7.51 -5.44
C ILE A 269 26.77 -6.86 -4.05
N PRO A 270 27.89 -6.82 -3.29
CA PRO A 270 27.90 -6.21 -1.95
C PRO A 270 27.42 -4.76 -1.94
N ARG A 271 27.92 -3.95 -2.88
CA ARG A 271 27.58 -2.53 -2.99
C ARG A 271 26.13 -2.34 -3.41
N VAL A 272 25.67 -3.04 -4.44
CA VAL A 272 24.31 -2.89 -4.97
C VAL A 272 23.26 -3.30 -3.94
N ILE A 273 23.48 -4.37 -3.18
CA ILE A 273 22.54 -4.78 -2.14
C ILE A 273 22.49 -3.74 -1.02
N ARG A 274 23.63 -3.24 -0.56
CA ARG A 274 23.68 -2.14 0.42
C ARG A 274 22.95 -0.89 -0.07
N GLU A 275 23.17 -0.51 -1.33
CA GLU A 275 22.45 0.62 -1.94
C GLU A 275 20.95 0.37 -2.04
N ALA A 276 20.53 -0.84 -2.43
CA ALA A 276 19.12 -1.20 -2.56
C ALA A 276 18.39 -1.12 -1.23
N PHE A 277 18.97 -1.65 -0.15
CA PHE A 277 18.40 -1.55 1.20
C PHE A 277 18.38 -0.10 1.68
N PHE A 278 19.47 0.66 1.46
CA PHE A 278 19.53 2.07 1.82
C PHE A 278 18.47 2.89 1.08
N LEU A 279 18.32 2.72 -0.23
CA LEU A 279 17.33 3.41 -1.03
C LEU A 279 15.91 2.99 -0.65
N ALA A 280 15.66 1.71 -0.43
CA ALA A 280 14.35 1.23 -0.01
C ALA A 280 13.93 1.93 1.28
N ALA A 281 14.82 1.97 2.28
CA ALA A 281 14.54 2.48 3.62
C ALA A 281 14.57 4.03 3.76
N SER A 282 15.50 4.71 3.11
CA SER A 282 15.76 6.14 3.38
C SER A 282 14.79 7.07 2.65
N GLY A 283 14.70 8.33 3.09
CA GLY A 283 13.82 9.33 2.47
C GLY A 283 12.36 8.89 2.54
N ARG A 284 11.62 9.05 1.45
CA ARG A 284 10.32 8.37 1.26
C ARG A 284 10.58 6.90 0.91
N PRO A 285 10.16 5.93 1.75
CA PRO A 285 10.42 4.53 1.42
C PRO A 285 9.72 4.01 0.17
N GLY A 286 10.25 2.94 -0.41
CA GLY A 286 9.67 2.35 -1.62
C GLY A 286 10.44 1.11 -2.09
N PRO A 287 9.93 0.39 -3.10
CA PRO A 287 10.55 -0.85 -3.55
C PRO A 287 11.73 -0.60 -4.48
N VAL A 288 12.76 -1.45 -4.41
CA VAL A 288 13.97 -1.41 -5.23
C VAL A 288 14.28 -2.78 -5.83
N LEU A 289 14.15 -2.96 -7.15
CA LEU A 289 14.49 -4.23 -7.80
C LEU A 289 16.01 -4.36 -8.03
N VAL A 290 16.59 -5.55 -7.84
CA VAL A 290 18.02 -5.86 -8.09
C VAL A 290 18.15 -7.10 -8.96
N ASP A 291 18.21 -6.94 -10.28
CA ASP A 291 18.37 -8.02 -11.24
C ASP A 291 19.78 -8.64 -11.22
N ILE A 292 19.89 -9.96 -11.08
CA ILE A 292 21.16 -10.70 -10.96
C ILE A 292 21.20 -11.86 -11.96
N PRO A 293 22.02 -11.75 -13.02
CA PRO A 293 22.21 -12.79 -14.01
C PRO A 293 22.70 -14.13 -13.43
N LYS A 294 22.30 -15.24 -14.04
CA LYS A 294 22.63 -16.59 -13.54
C LYS A 294 24.14 -16.88 -13.56
N ASP A 295 24.84 -16.45 -14.60
CA ASP A 295 26.30 -16.54 -14.71
C ASP A 295 27.00 -15.76 -13.59
N ILE A 296 26.49 -14.57 -13.23
CA ILE A 296 26.96 -13.79 -12.07
C ILE A 296 26.72 -14.52 -10.75
N GLN A 297 25.57 -15.20 -10.59
CA GLN A 297 25.29 -16.02 -9.40
C GLN A 297 26.27 -17.21 -9.25
N GLN A 298 26.80 -17.72 -10.36
CA GLN A 298 27.72 -18.87 -10.39
C GLN A 298 29.20 -18.48 -10.30
N GLN A 299 29.54 -17.27 -10.69
CA GLN A 299 30.91 -16.76 -10.68
C GLN A 299 31.50 -16.79 -9.27
N MET A 300 32.75 -17.25 -9.14
CA MET A 300 33.48 -17.28 -7.88
C MET A 300 34.22 -15.96 -7.68
N ALA A 301 34.09 -15.38 -6.49
CA ALA A 301 34.79 -14.16 -6.10
C ALA A 301 35.06 -14.09 -4.59
N ILE A 302 35.94 -13.16 -4.21
CA ILE A 302 36.12 -12.73 -2.82
C ILE A 302 35.41 -11.37 -2.69
N PRO A 303 34.34 -11.27 -1.86
CA PRO A 303 33.58 -10.03 -1.76
C PRO A 303 34.33 -8.95 -0.98
N ASP A 304 34.28 -7.71 -1.47
CA ASP A 304 34.69 -6.53 -0.71
C ASP A 304 33.45 -5.84 -0.11
N TRP A 305 33.30 -5.96 1.21
CA TRP A 305 32.20 -5.36 1.99
C TRP A 305 32.39 -3.88 2.31
N ASN A 306 33.58 -3.32 2.06
CA ASN A 306 33.92 -1.93 2.40
C ASN A 306 33.70 -0.95 1.24
N GLN A 307 33.16 -1.41 0.13
CA GLN A 307 32.86 -0.56 -1.02
C GLN A 307 31.90 0.59 -0.64
N PRO A 308 32.22 1.84 -1.00
CA PRO A 308 31.31 2.96 -0.80
C PRO A 308 30.11 2.89 -1.74
N MET A 309 28.94 3.33 -1.26
CA MET A 309 27.75 3.49 -2.09
C MET A 309 27.96 4.61 -3.13
N LYS A 310 27.43 4.40 -4.34
CA LYS A 310 27.46 5.34 -5.47
C LYS A 310 26.16 6.14 -5.57
N LEU A 311 25.73 6.75 -4.46
CA LEU A 311 24.45 7.44 -4.32
C LEU A 311 24.58 8.96 -4.05
N GLN A 312 25.72 9.58 -4.39
CA GLN A 312 26.03 10.98 -4.04
C GLN A 312 24.89 11.96 -4.36
N SER A 313 24.26 11.86 -5.54
CA SER A 313 23.17 12.76 -5.91
C SER A 313 21.88 12.54 -5.11
N TYR A 314 21.61 11.31 -4.67
CA TYR A 314 20.47 11.03 -3.79
C TYR A 314 20.77 11.53 -2.37
N LEU A 315 21.97 11.23 -1.86
CA LEU A 315 22.44 11.68 -0.54
C LEU A 315 22.41 13.20 -0.40
N SER A 316 22.82 13.93 -1.44
CA SER A 316 22.79 15.41 -1.44
C SER A 316 21.38 16.00 -1.45
N ARG A 317 20.35 15.20 -1.77
CA ARG A 317 18.94 15.62 -1.78
C ARG A 317 18.15 15.12 -0.58
N LEU A 318 18.75 14.32 0.30
CA LEU A 318 18.08 13.92 1.53
C LEU A 318 17.72 15.17 2.34
N PRO A 319 16.49 15.28 2.85
CA PRO A 319 16.07 16.46 3.57
C PRO A 319 16.96 16.75 4.79
N PRO A 320 17.37 18.00 5.00
CA PRO A 320 18.06 18.39 6.22
C PRO A 320 17.13 18.30 7.43
N PRO A 321 17.66 18.38 8.66
CA PRO A 321 16.83 18.55 9.85
C PRO A 321 15.88 19.76 9.72
N PRO A 322 14.69 19.70 10.36
CA PRO A 322 13.67 20.75 10.24
C PRO A 322 14.20 22.09 10.76
N GLN A 323 14.01 23.16 9.98
CA GLN A 323 14.48 24.49 10.35
C GLN A 323 13.68 25.06 11.52
N ILE A 324 14.37 25.51 12.56
CA ILE A 324 13.76 26.09 13.78
C ILE A 324 12.88 27.30 13.44
N SER A 325 13.30 28.16 12.50
CA SER A 325 12.56 29.35 12.09
C SER A 325 11.17 29.02 11.52
N LEU A 326 11.05 27.96 10.71
CA LEU A 326 9.77 27.48 10.18
C LEU A 326 8.89 26.87 11.28
N MET A 327 9.47 26.11 12.20
CA MET A 327 8.73 25.57 13.35
C MET A 327 8.20 26.70 14.25
N GLN A 328 8.97 27.76 14.47
CA GLN A 328 8.50 28.96 15.17
C GLN A 328 7.38 29.68 14.42
N GLN A 329 7.39 29.70 13.08
CA GLN A 329 6.27 30.24 12.29
C GLN A 329 4.99 29.42 12.50
N ILE A 330 5.09 28.08 12.53
CA ILE A 330 3.95 27.20 12.83
C ILE A 330 3.38 27.50 14.22
N ILE A 331 4.23 27.64 15.23
CA ILE A 331 3.81 27.97 16.61
C ILE A 331 3.11 29.34 16.66
N ARG A 332 3.63 30.35 15.95
CA ARG A 332 2.97 31.68 15.86
C ARG A 332 1.60 31.59 15.20
N LEU A 333 1.48 30.83 14.12
CA LEU A 333 0.20 30.63 13.43
C LEU A 333 -0.79 29.90 14.36
N LEU A 334 -0.33 28.88 15.06
CA LEU A 334 -1.12 28.11 16.03
C LEU A 334 -1.66 28.98 17.17
N ALA A 335 -0.89 29.96 17.65
CA ALA A 335 -1.33 30.89 18.69
C ALA A 335 -2.53 31.77 18.29
N THR A 336 -2.74 31.96 16.98
CA THR A 336 -3.87 32.74 16.44
C THR A 336 -5.01 31.89 15.90
N ALA A 337 -4.81 30.57 15.77
CA ALA A 337 -5.81 29.64 15.28
C ALA A 337 -6.96 29.49 16.29
N LYS A 338 -8.16 29.22 15.78
CA LYS A 338 -9.36 28.92 16.57
C LYS A 338 -9.89 27.53 16.29
N LYS A 339 -9.74 27.06 15.04
CA LYS A 339 -10.22 25.76 14.56
C LYS A 339 -9.09 24.96 13.90
N PRO A 340 -7.98 24.67 14.59
CA PRO A 340 -6.93 23.84 14.03
C PRO A 340 -7.37 22.36 13.94
N VAL A 341 -6.86 21.67 12.94
CA VAL A 341 -7.04 20.22 12.76
C VAL A 341 -5.71 19.59 12.34
N ILE A 342 -5.33 18.49 12.99
CA ILE A 342 -4.23 17.64 12.53
C ILE A 342 -4.75 16.65 11.52
N TYR A 343 -4.15 16.66 10.33
CA TYR A 343 -4.38 15.71 9.26
C TYR A 343 -3.15 14.81 9.12
N SER A 344 -3.22 13.63 9.72
CA SER A 344 -2.13 12.66 9.78
C SER A 344 -2.24 11.56 8.72
N GLY A 345 -1.11 11.07 8.21
CA GLY A 345 -1.07 9.99 7.23
C GLY A 345 -0.01 8.94 7.50
N GLY A 346 0.29 8.11 6.49
CA GLY A 346 1.25 7.01 6.59
C GLY A 346 2.68 7.47 6.91
N GLY A 347 3.04 8.71 6.60
CA GLY A 347 4.34 9.27 6.99
C GLY A 347 4.53 9.38 8.50
N CYS A 348 3.45 9.36 9.29
CA CYS A 348 3.52 9.44 10.75
C CYS A 348 3.64 8.07 11.45
N LEU A 349 3.70 6.94 10.72
CA LEU A 349 3.76 5.60 11.34
C LEU A 349 4.95 5.39 12.30
N HIS A 350 6.05 6.13 12.12
CA HIS A 350 7.20 6.14 13.03
C HIS A 350 7.18 7.29 14.07
N ALA A 351 6.23 8.22 13.95
CA ALA A 351 6.13 9.43 14.76
C ALA A 351 4.93 9.41 15.72
N SER A 352 4.37 8.22 16.01
CA SER A 352 3.18 8.08 16.87
C SER A 352 3.38 8.69 18.26
N LYS A 353 4.57 8.50 18.86
CA LYS A 353 4.90 9.03 20.18
C LYS A 353 4.97 10.57 20.16
N GLU A 354 5.70 11.12 19.20
CA GLU A 354 5.91 12.55 19.05
C GLU A 354 4.59 13.25 18.70
N LEU A 355 3.75 12.63 17.87
CA LEU A 355 2.40 13.12 17.56
C LEU A 355 1.51 13.14 18.81
N ARG A 356 1.52 12.08 19.61
CA ARG A 356 0.74 12.02 20.85
C ARG A 356 1.12 13.14 21.81
N GLU A 357 2.42 13.34 22.01
CA GLU A 357 2.94 14.42 22.84
C GLU A 357 2.55 15.81 22.28
N PHE A 358 2.62 15.99 20.95
CA PHE A 358 2.17 17.24 20.31
C PHE A 358 0.69 17.52 20.60
N VAL A 359 -0.16 16.49 20.52
CA VAL A 359 -1.60 16.60 20.80
C VAL A 359 -1.89 16.81 22.29
N GLU A 360 -1.08 16.24 23.19
CA GLU A 360 -1.15 16.51 24.63
C GLU A 360 -0.79 17.97 24.97
N LEU A 361 0.22 18.52 24.31
CA LEU A 361 0.66 19.90 24.53
C LEU A 361 -0.30 20.95 23.94
N THR A 362 -1.03 20.60 22.87
CA THR A 362 -1.83 21.57 22.09
C THR A 362 -3.34 21.35 22.19
N GLY A 363 -3.79 20.14 22.48
CA GLY A 363 -5.22 19.78 22.50
C GLY A 363 -5.91 19.80 21.13
N ILE A 364 -5.17 19.82 20.03
CA ILE A 364 -5.73 19.89 18.67
C ILE A 364 -6.41 18.54 18.31
N PRO A 365 -7.61 18.53 17.73
CA PRO A 365 -8.24 17.31 17.24
C PRO A 365 -7.48 16.70 16.07
N VAL A 366 -7.45 15.37 16.02
CA VAL A 366 -6.67 14.58 15.04
C VAL A 366 -7.61 13.80 14.14
N THR A 367 -7.41 13.90 12.84
CA THR A 367 -7.98 12.99 11.84
C THR A 367 -6.88 12.27 11.09
N SER A 368 -7.20 11.13 10.49
CA SER A 368 -6.21 10.31 9.77
C SER A 368 -6.67 9.89 8.38
N THR A 369 -5.71 9.70 7.47
CA THR A 369 -5.95 8.95 6.22
C THR A 369 -6.18 7.46 6.53
N LEU A 370 -6.62 6.70 5.53
CA LEU A 370 -6.61 5.23 5.57
C LEU A 370 -5.22 4.67 5.93
N MET A 371 -4.15 5.26 5.40
CA MET A 371 -2.77 4.79 5.62
C MET A 371 -2.19 5.20 6.98
N GLY A 372 -2.83 6.15 7.68
CA GLY A 372 -2.38 6.63 8.99
C GLY A 372 -3.08 5.97 10.18
N LEU A 373 -4.05 5.07 9.96
CA LEU A 373 -4.80 4.42 11.02
C LEU A 373 -3.88 3.75 12.06
N GLY A 374 -4.18 3.98 13.34
CA GLY A 374 -3.38 3.53 14.48
C GLY A 374 -2.22 4.46 14.87
N THR A 375 -1.83 5.42 14.02
CA THR A 375 -0.79 6.41 14.40
C THR A 375 -1.18 7.21 15.64
N PHE A 376 -2.46 7.57 15.75
CA PHE A 376 -3.05 8.17 16.94
C PHE A 376 -4.12 7.22 17.49
N PRO A 377 -4.18 6.99 18.81
CA PRO A 377 -5.04 5.96 19.39
C PRO A 377 -6.53 6.25 19.17
N ALA A 378 -7.27 5.25 18.72
CA ALA A 378 -8.71 5.36 18.44
C ALA A 378 -9.54 5.72 19.69
N SER A 379 -9.11 5.27 20.86
CA SER A 379 -9.73 5.55 22.16
C SER A 379 -9.65 7.01 22.64
N ASP A 380 -8.76 7.83 22.06
CA ASP A 380 -8.60 9.22 22.49
C ASP A 380 -9.75 10.10 22.00
N LYS A 381 -10.33 10.90 22.90
CA LYS A 381 -11.48 11.76 22.60
C LYS A 381 -11.20 12.81 21.51
N ARG A 382 -9.93 13.19 21.32
CA ARG A 382 -9.51 14.14 20.28
C ARG A 382 -9.41 13.50 18.91
N TYR A 383 -9.53 12.17 18.81
CA TYR A 383 -9.51 11.46 17.55
C TYR A 383 -10.87 11.54 16.84
N LEU A 384 -10.83 12.03 15.60
CA LEU A 384 -11.96 12.18 14.70
C LEU A 384 -12.12 10.99 13.74
N SER A 385 -11.32 9.94 13.90
CA SER A 385 -11.30 8.78 12.98
C SER A 385 -10.80 9.17 11.59
N MET A 386 -11.15 8.37 10.59
CA MET A 386 -10.75 8.53 9.20
C MET A 386 -11.52 9.67 8.54
N LEU A 387 -10.83 10.48 7.72
CA LEU A 387 -11.47 11.44 6.80
C LEU A 387 -11.51 10.91 5.35
N GLY A 388 -12.18 11.65 4.47
CA GLY A 388 -12.22 11.39 3.04
C GLY A 388 -13.54 10.79 2.57
N MET A 389 -13.51 10.15 1.40
CA MET A 389 -14.67 9.57 0.71
C MET A 389 -15.54 8.75 1.65
N HIS A 390 -14.96 7.80 2.39
CA HIS A 390 -15.65 6.97 3.39
C HIS A 390 -15.30 7.34 4.84
N GLY A 391 -14.80 8.55 5.03
CA GLY A 391 -14.49 9.09 6.35
C GLY A 391 -15.74 9.48 7.12
N THR A 392 -15.57 9.71 8.41
CA THR A 392 -16.65 10.13 9.29
C THR A 392 -17.14 11.53 8.91
N VAL A 393 -18.42 11.82 9.17
CA VAL A 393 -18.98 13.17 8.92
C VAL A 393 -18.22 14.22 9.72
N TYR A 394 -17.88 13.91 10.99
CA TYR A 394 -17.21 14.86 11.89
C TYR A 394 -15.74 15.10 11.52
N ALA A 395 -15.01 14.12 10.98
CA ALA A 395 -13.67 14.34 10.43
C ALA A 395 -13.70 15.28 9.21
N ASN A 396 -14.58 15.00 8.26
CA ASN A 396 -14.71 15.82 7.06
C ASN A 396 -15.24 17.23 7.38
N TYR A 397 -16.17 17.35 8.33
CA TYR A 397 -16.64 18.64 8.84
C TYR A 397 -15.51 19.46 9.48
N ALA A 398 -14.66 18.79 10.28
CA ALA A 398 -13.54 19.45 10.94
C ALA A 398 -12.59 20.07 9.93
N VAL A 399 -12.23 19.33 8.88
CA VAL A 399 -11.33 19.81 7.82
C VAL A 399 -11.98 20.91 6.96
N ASP A 400 -13.27 20.79 6.63
CA ASP A 400 -13.98 21.84 5.87
C ASP A 400 -14.03 23.17 6.63
N ASN A 401 -14.18 23.11 7.96
CA ASN A 401 -14.34 24.28 8.82
C ASN A 401 -13.06 24.72 9.55
N ALA A 402 -11.93 24.08 9.25
CA ALA A 402 -10.65 24.44 9.84
C ALA A 402 -10.19 25.83 9.37
N ASP A 403 -9.59 26.59 10.27
CA ASP A 403 -8.82 27.80 9.93
C ASP A 403 -7.32 27.52 9.85
N MET A 404 -6.89 26.35 10.31
CA MET A 404 -5.52 25.86 10.20
C MET A 404 -5.53 24.34 10.00
N LEU A 405 -4.83 23.86 8.97
CA LEU A 405 -4.69 22.44 8.68
C LEU A 405 -3.23 22.03 8.82
N LEU A 406 -2.94 21.16 9.79
CA LEU A 406 -1.62 20.60 10.05
C LEU A 406 -1.48 19.26 9.33
N ALA A 407 -1.01 19.29 8.09
CA ALA A 407 -0.88 18.14 7.20
C ALA A 407 0.48 17.44 7.44
N PHE A 408 0.47 16.33 8.17
CA PHE A 408 1.67 15.63 8.62
C PHE A 408 1.79 14.26 7.94
N GLY A 409 2.80 14.10 7.08
CA GLY A 409 3.06 12.84 6.38
C GLY A 409 1.92 12.38 5.47
N VAL A 410 1.37 13.31 4.69
CA VAL A 410 0.19 13.11 3.82
C VAL A 410 0.46 13.62 2.41
N ARG A 411 -0.16 12.96 1.41
CA ARG A 411 0.01 13.26 -0.02
C ARG A 411 -1.18 13.96 -0.70
N PHE A 412 -2.16 14.44 0.08
CA PHE A 412 -3.39 15.08 -0.42
C PHE A 412 -4.05 14.30 -1.59
N ASP A 413 -4.30 13.02 -1.35
CA ASP A 413 -4.93 12.10 -2.31
C ASP A 413 -6.40 12.47 -2.61
N ASP A 414 -6.87 12.18 -3.83
CA ASP A 414 -8.22 12.53 -4.27
C ASP A 414 -9.32 11.79 -3.49
N ARG A 415 -9.04 10.58 -2.98
CA ARG A 415 -9.94 9.85 -2.08
C ARG A 415 -10.16 10.55 -0.75
N VAL A 416 -9.24 11.42 -0.35
CA VAL A 416 -9.41 12.28 0.82
C VAL A 416 -9.95 13.64 0.44
N THR A 417 -9.35 14.30 -0.55
CA THR A 417 -9.66 15.71 -0.82
C THR A 417 -11.01 15.91 -1.50
N GLY A 418 -11.47 14.91 -2.27
CA GLY A 418 -12.55 15.13 -3.24
C GLY A 418 -12.19 16.29 -4.15
N LYS A 419 -13.09 17.25 -4.31
CA LYS A 419 -12.82 18.48 -5.06
C LYS A 419 -11.79 19.38 -4.37
N LEU A 420 -10.60 19.46 -4.96
CA LEU A 420 -9.45 20.21 -4.40
C LEU A 420 -9.77 21.67 -4.06
N GLU A 421 -10.52 22.41 -4.88
CA GLU A 421 -10.80 23.83 -4.60
C GLU A 421 -11.63 24.02 -3.32
N SER A 422 -12.45 23.02 -2.97
CA SER A 422 -13.28 23.06 -1.77
C SER A 422 -12.55 22.56 -0.52
N PHE A 423 -11.57 21.67 -0.69
CA PHE A 423 -10.86 21.04 0.41
C PHE A 423 -10.05 22.05 1.23
N ALA A 424 -10.38 22.16 2.53
CA ALA A 424 -9.73 23.07 3.47
C ALA A 424 -9.63 24.52 2.96
N SER A 425 -10.63 24.97 2.20
CA SER A 425 -10.63 26.24 1.47
C SER A 425 -10.46 27.50 2.33
N ARG A 426 -10.70 27.40 3.64
CA ARG A 426 -10.59 28.50 4.62
C ARG A 426 -9.36 28.38 5.53
N ALA A 427 -8.55 27.33 5.36
CA ALA A 427 -7.47 27.00 6.28
C ALA A 427 -6.11 27.53 5.81
N SER A 428 -5.32 28.00 6.77
CA SER A 428 -3.87 28.11 6.60
C SER A 428 -3.26 26.70 6.67
N ILE A 429 -2.71 26.24 5.55
CA ILE A 429 -2.20 24.87 5.42
C ILE A 429 -0.71 24.84 5.79
N VAL A 430 -0.36 23.99 6.75
CA VAL A 430 1.02 23.58 7.06
C VAL A 430 1.22 22.18 6.51
N HIS A 431 2.26 21.96 5.71
CA HIS A 431 2.57 20.64 5.14
C HIS A 431 3.98 20.21 5.50
N ILE A 432 4.08 19.10 6.25
CA ILE A 432 5.36 18.46 6.58
C ILE A 432 5.42 17.12 5.86
N ASP A 433 6.37 17.01 4.95
CA ASP A 433 6.62 15.79 4.18
C ASP A 433 8.12 15.59 3.97
N ILE A 434 8.54 14.34 3.85
CA ILE A 434 9.93 13.99 3.57
C ILE A 434 10.23 14.06 2.07
N ASP A 435 9.20 14.02 1.23
CA ASP A 435 9.31 14.07 -0.22
C ASP A 435 9.02 15.49 -0.74
N PRO A 436 10.02 16.22 -1.25
CA PRO A 436 9.80 17.55 -1.79
C PRO A 436 8.85 17.55 -3.00
N ALA A 437 8.68 16.41 -3.70
CA ALA A 437 7.77 16.30 -4.83
C ALA A 437 6.29 16.26 -4.42
N GLU A 438 5.97 15.97 -3.16
CA GLU A 438 4.60 15.98 -2.64
C GLU A 438 4.18 17.38 -2.16
N ILE A 439 5.14 18.20 -1.74
CA ILE A 439 4.89 19.56 -1.27
C ILE A 439 4.44 20.45 -2.43
N GLY A 440 3.21 20.95 -2.36
CA GLY A 440 2.65 21.83 -3.40
C GLY A 440 2.14 21.10 -4.64
N LYS A 441 2.14 19.75 -4.67
CA LYS A 441 1.69 18.95 -5.82
C LYS A 441 0.20 19.13 -6.11
N ASN A 442 -0.64 18.85 -5.12
CA ASN A 442 -2.10 18.92 -5.24
C ASN A 442 -2.68 20.14 -4.52
N LYS A 443 -2.10 20.52 -3.38
CA LYS A 443 -2.46 21.75 -2.65
C LYS A 443 -1.22 22.53 -2.24
N GLN A 444 -1.29 23.84 -2.46
CA GLN A 444 -0.23 24.76 -2.09
C GLN A 444 -0.31 25.06 -0.59
N PRO A 445 0.72 24.70 0.21
CA PRO A 445 0.75 25.05 1.62
C PRO A 445 1.14 26.51 1.83
N HIS A 446 0.72 27.07 2.96
CA HIS A 446 1.14 28.39 3.42
C HIS A 446 2.52 28.31 4.12
N ILE A 447 2.76 27.21 4.83
CA ILE A 447 4.07 26.87 5.42
C ILE A 447 4.37 25.42 5.04
N SER A 448 5.58 25.15 4.54
CA SER A 448 6.05 23.79 4.31
C SER A 448 7.36 23.51 5.02
N ILE A 449 7.51 22.28 5.49
CA ILE A 449 8.79 21.76 6.01
C ILE A 449 9.08 20.46 5.25
N CYS A 450 10.13 20.50 4.42
CA CYS A 450 10.67 19.28 3.81
C CYS A 450 11.61 18.60 4.81
N ALA A 451 11.08 17.64 5.59
CA ALA A 451 11.83 16.93 6.63
C ALA A 451 11.09 15.66 7.06
N ASP A 452 11.78 14.82 7.82
CA ASP A 452 11.15 13.76 8.60
C ASP A 452 10.16 14.35 9.62
N VAL A 453 8.91 13.92 9.55
CA VAL A 453 7.82 14.37 10.43
C VAL A 453 8.10 14.04 11.90
N GLN A 454 8.80 12.95 12.19
CA GLN A 454 9.19 12.59 13.56
C GLN A 454 10.11 13.66 14.15
N LEU A 455 11.13 14.10 13.41
CA LEU A 455 12.02 15.17 13.84
C LEU A 455 11.29 16.49 13.97
N ALA A 456 10.41 16.81 13.02
CA ALA A 456 9.65 18.06 13.04
C ALA A 456 8.72 18.13 14.26
N LEU A 457 8.01 17.05 14.57
CA LEU A 457 7.16 16.95 15.76
C LEU A 457 7.99 17.03 17.05
N ALA A 458 9.13 16.34 17.12
CA ALA A 458 10.02 16.43 18.28
C ALA A 458 10.53 17.86 18.50
N GLY A 459 10.92 18.57 17.43
CA GLY A 459 11.33 19.96 17.47
C GLY A 459 10.19 20.90 17.89
N LEU A 460 8.99 20.71 17.35
CA LEU A 460 7.79 21.46 17.74
C LEU A 460 7.46 21.23 19.21
N ASN A 461 7.50 19.99 19.70
CA ASN A 461 7.25 19.66 21.11
C ASN A 461 8.25 20.36 22.03
N LYS A 462 9.54 20.36 21.69
CA LYS A 462 10.58 21.08 22.43
C LYS A 462 10.29 22.57 22.50
N LEU A 463 10.04 23.21 21.36
CA LEU A 463 9.77 24.65 21.28
C LEU A 463 8.50 25.04 22.03
N ILE A 464 7.45 24.22 21.99
CA ILE A 464 6.23 24.44 22.77
C ILE A 464 6.55 24.35 24.26
N LYS A 465 7.29 23.33 24.71
CA LYS A 465 7.70 23.17 26.12
C LYS A 465 8.52 24.34 26.66
N GLU A 466 9.43 24.88 25.83
CA GLU A 466 10.30 26.01 26.17
C GLU A 466 9.61 27.39 26.03
N GLY A 467 8.52 27.44 25.27
CA GLY A 467 7.72 28.65 25.08
C GLY A 467 6.88 29.05 26.30
N PRO A 468 5.99 30.04 26.15
CA PRO A 468 5.09 30.48 27.22
C PRO A 468 4.28 29.32 27.82
N ALA A 469 4.07 29.38 29.14
CA ALA A 469 3.29 28.38 29.87
C ALA A 469 1.81 28.35 29.44
N GLU A 470 1.29 29.50 28.97
CA GLU A 470 -0.05 29.59 28.43
C GLU A 470 -0.14 28.78 27.12
N ARG A 471 -1.00 27.76 27.14
CA ARG A 471 -1.27 26.90 26.00
C ARG A 471 -2.50 27.42 25.26
N PRO A 472 -2.53 27.30 23.92
CA PRO A 472 -3.74 27.63 23.18
C PRO A 472 -4.89 26.71 23.62
N ASP A 473 -6.06 27.29 23.86
CA ASP A 473 -7.25 26.54 24.25
C ASP A 473 -8.23 26.39 23.08
N PHE A 474 -8.33 25.16 22.57
CA PHE A 474 -9.30 24.77 21.54
C PHE A 474 -10.54 24.07 22.11
N SER A 475 -10.87 24.26 23.40
CA SER A 475 -12.02 23.63 24.07
C SER A 475 -13.35 23.92 23.37
N ALA A 476 -13.58 25.17 22.96
CA ALA A 476 -14.78 25.56 22.24
C ALA A 476 -14.90 24.85 20.87
N TRP A 477 -13.78 24.69 20.17
CA TRP A 477 -13.75 23.97 18.90
C TRP A 477 -13.99 22.47 19.09
N ARG A 478 -13.36 21.86 20.10
CA ARG A 478 -13.61 20.45 20.46
C ARG A 478 -15.07 20.23 20.84
N ALA A 479 -15.69 21.12 21.61
CA ALA A 479 -17.10 21.03 21.97
C ALA A 479 -18.03 21.13 20.74
N GLU A 480 -17.70 21.98 19.76
CA GLU A 480 -18.43 22.02 18.48
C GLU A 480 -18.33 20.66 17.76
N LEU A 481 -17.13 20.10 17.66
CA LEU A 481 -16.90 18.79 17.03
C LEU A 481 -17.59 17.64 17.77
N ASP A 482 -17.60 17.64 19.10
CA ASP A 482 -18.35 16.69 19.92
C ASP A 482 -19.86 16.77 19.62
N GLY A 483 -20.39 17.98 19.45
CA GLY A 483 -21.77 18.20 19.01
C GLY A 483 -22.05 17.63 17.62
N VAL A 484 -21.12 17.78 16.67
CA VAL A 484 -21.23 17.18 15.33
C VAL A 484 -21.16 15.66 15.40
N LYS A 485 -20.27 15.10 16.22
CA LYS A 485 -20.13 13.65 16.44
C LYS A 485 -21.39 13.06 17.05
N LEU A 486 -22.04 13.76 17.98
CA LEU A 486 -23.32 13.36 18.56
C LEU A 486 -24.46 13.40 17.54
N LYS A 487 -24.46 14.41 16.66
CA LYS A 487 -25.47 14.57 15.60
C LYS A 487 -25.31 13.54 14.47
N TRP A 488 -24.07 13.22 14.12
CA TRP A 488 -23.72 12.34 13.00
C TRP A 488 -22.77 11.22 13.45
N PRO A 489 -23.22 10.31 14.33
CA PRO A 489 -22.43 9.15 14.71
C PRO A 489 -22.33 8.16 13.56
N MET A 490 -21.31 7.30 13.60
CA MET A 490 -21.28 6.11 12.75
C MET A 490 -22.46 5.21 13.12
N LYS A 491 -23.21 4.78 12.10
CA LYS A 491 -24.38 3.89 12.25
C LYS A 491 -24.37 2.85 11.14
N PHE A 492 -24.94 1.68 11.42
CA PHE A 492 -25.27 0.66 10.43
C PHE A 492 -26.72 0.21 10.62
N PRO A 493 -27.37 -0.37 9.59
CA PRO A 493 -28.75 -0.79 9.68
C PRO A 493 -28.99 -1.81 10.80
N LYS A 494 -30.15 -1.72 11.46
CA LYS A 494 -30.60 -2.71 12.44
C LYS A 494 -31.60 -3.64 11.76
N PHE A 495 -31.15 -4.83 11.37
CA PHE A 495 -32.04 -5.91 10.93
C PHE A 495 -32.61 -6.68 12.11
N ASP A 496 -33.47 -7.65 11.81
CA ASP A 496 -33.83 -8.68 12.77
C ASP A 496 -32.57 -9.36 13.35
N ASN A 497 -32.73 -10.05 14.49
CA ASN A 497 -31.59 -10.71 15.14
C ASN A 497 -31.08 -11.94 14.36
N SER A 498 -31.59 -12.22 13.15
CA SER A 498 -31.15 -13.37 12.34
C SER A 498 -30.01 -13.01 11.39
N VAL A 499 -29.95 -11.77 10.87
CA VAL A 499 -28.96 -11.36 9.85
C VAL A 499 -27.68 -10.79 10.47
N ILE A 500 -26.52 -11.20 9.95
CA ILE A 500 -25.23 -10.62 10.32
C ILE A 500 -24.95 -9.40 9.44
N VAL A 501 -24.73 -8.25 10.06
CA VAL A 501 -24.21 -7.06 9.38
C VAL A 501 -22.68 -7.04 9.47
N PRO A 502 -21.97 -6.71 8.39
CA PRO A 502 -20.50 -6.79 8.35
C PRO A 502 -19.83 -5.90 9.39
N GLN A 503 -20.39 -4.73 9.66
CA GLN A 503 -19.92 -3.78 10.66
C GLN A 503 -19.94 -4.41 12.08
N LEU A 504 -20.99 -5.16 12.41
CA LEU A 504 -21.12 -5.84 13.70
C LEU A 504 -20.10 -6.97 13.86
N ALA A 505 -19.80 -7.71 12.78
CA ALA A 505 -18.76 -8.74 12.81
C ALA A 505 -17.39 -8.15 13.15
N ILE A 506 -17.04 -7.01 12.55
CA ILE A 506 -15.79 -6.30 12.82
C ILE A 506 -15.77 -5.71 14.24
N GLN A 507 -16.88 -5.11 14.70
CA GLN A 507 -16.96 -4.64 16.09
C GLN A 507 -16.78 -5.78 17.09
N THR A 508 -17.44 -6.92 16.85
CA THR A 508 -17.33 -8.10 17.72
C THR A 508 -15.88 -8.63 17.73
N LEU A 509 -15.22 -8.65 16.58
CA LEU A 509 -13.81 -8.99 16.49
C LEU A 509 -12.94 -8.02 17.29
N CYS A 510 -13.14 -6.70 17.13
CA CYS A 510 -12.40 -5.66 17.83
C CYS A 510 -12.55 -5.77 19.36
N GLU A 511 -13.76 -6.04 19.85
CA GLU A 511 -14.03 -6.30 21.27
C GLU A 511 -13.26 -7.51 21.78
N LEU A 512 -13.30 -8.63 21.05
CA LEU A 512 -12.69 -9.89 21.46
C LEU A 512 -11.16 -9.87 21.38
N THR A 513 -10.58 -9.05 20.49
CA THR A 513 -9.12 -8.85 20.40
C THR A 513 -8.63 -7.67 21.25
N GLY A 514 -9.54 -6.91 21.86
CA GLY A 514 -9.22 -5.68 22.61
C GLY A 514 -8.49 -4.63 21.77
N GLY A 515 -8.77 -4.55 20.46
CA GLY A 515 -8.12 -3.63 19.54
C GLY A 515 -6.64 -3.92 19.24
N ASN A 516 -6.10 -5.06 19.69
CA ASN A 516 -4.66 -5.33 19.64
C ASN A 516 -4.19 -6.20 18.46
N ALA A 517 -5.10 -6.77 17.67
CA ALA A 517 -4.74 -7.58 16.51
C ALA A 517 -4.10 -6.74 15.39
N ILE A 518 -3.21 -7.36 14.62
CA ILE A 518 -2.80 -6.88 13.30
C ILE A 518 -3.89 -7.30 12.32
N ILE A 519 -4.47 -6.33 11.63
CA ILE A 519 -5.53 -6.51 10.66
C ILE A 519 -4.97 -6.32 9.25
N SER A 520 -5.02 -7.36 8.43
CA SER A 520 -4.90 -7.25 6.97
C SER A 520 -6.27 -7.22 6.31
N THR A 521 -6.34 -6.70 5.10
CA THR A 521 -7.58 -6.66 4.31
C THR A 521 -7.33 -6.85 2.83
N GLY A 522 -8.29 -7.43 2.12
CA GLY A 522 -8.44 -7.20 0.68
C GLY A 522 -8.94 -5.79 0.38
N VAL A 523 -9.59 -5.60 -0.77
CA VAL A 523 -10.04 -4.27 -1.23
C VAL A 523 -11.53 -4.31 -1.58
N GLY A 524 -12.27 -3.33 -1.07
CA GLY A 524 -13.72 -3.24 -1.27
C GLY A 524 -14.47 -2.68 -0.06
N GLN A 525 -15.71 -3.12 0.12
CA GLN A 525 -16.53 -2.65 1.24
C GLN A 525 -16.00 -3.13 2.59
N HIS A 526 -15.56 -4.40 2.65
CA HIS A 526 -14.97 -5.01 3.85
C HIS A 526 -13.74 -4.25 4.34
N GLN A 527 -12.91 -3.76 3.42
CA GLN A 527 -11.76 -2.90 3.71
C GLN A 527 -12.20 -1.61 4.43
N MET A 528 -13.23 -0.94 3.90
CA MET A 528 -13.73 0.31 4.49
C MET A 528 -14.40 0.07 5.83
N TRP A 529 -15.18 -1.02 5.97
CA TRP A 529 -15.76 -1.35 7.27
C TRP A 529 -14.69 -1.72 8.30
N ALA A 530 -13.64 -2.45 7.90
CA ALA A 530 -12.51 -2.76 8.79
C ALA A 530 -11.78 -1.50 9.24
N ALA A 531 -11.64 -0.50 8.36
CA ALA A 531 -11.08 0.80 8.69
C ALA A 531 -12.00 1.64 9.62
N GLN A 532 -13.32 1.53 9.44
CA GLN A 532 -14.31 2.33 10.18
C GLN A 532 -14.66 1.76 11.57
N TRP A 533 -14.71 0.44 11.71
CA TRP A 533 -15.34 -0.23 12.85
C TRP A 533 -14.36 -1.01 13.73
N TYR A 534 -13.09 -1.09 13.34
CA TYR A 534 -12.03 -1.60 14.20
C TYR A 534 -11.24 -0.43 14.80
N GLU A 535 -11.02 -0.45 16.11
CA GLU A 535 -10.34 0.62 16.84
C GLU A 535 -8.84 0.30 16.98
N TYR A 536 -8.02 1.01 16.19
CA TYR A 536 -6.57 0.82 16.18
C TYR A 536 -5.88 1.70 17.24
N GLU A 537 -5.29 1.07 18.24
CA GLU A 537 -4.59 1.77 19.34
C GLU A 537 -3.10 2.05 19.07
N GLN A 538 -2.53 1.38 18.08
CA GLN A 538 -1.10 1.41 17.77
C GLN A 538 -0.87 1.46 16.25
N PRO A 539 0.21 2.13 15.78
CA PRO A 539 0.58 2.09 14.37
C PRO A 539 0.94 0.65 13.98
N ARG A 540 0.93 0.36 12.66
CA ARG A 540 1.29 -0.97 12.11
C ARG A 540 0.38 -2.12 12.53
N ARG A 541 -0.80 -1.79 13.06
CA ARG A 541 -1.92 -2.73 13.25
C ARG A 541 -2.85 -2.79 12.04
N TRP A 542 -2.73 -1.85 11.12
CA TRP A 542 -3.53 -1.77 9.91
C TRP A 542 -2.66 -2.02 8.68
N LEU A 543 -2.92 -3.11 7.96
CA LEU A 543 -2.23 -3.50 6.74
C LEU A 543 -3.25 -3.56 5.60
N THR A 544 -3.18 -2.63 4.66
CA THR A 544 -4.08 -2.61 3.52
C THR A 544 -3.35 -2.10 2.29
N SER A 545 -3.90 -2.41 1.11
CA SER A 545 -3.53 -1.77 -0.15
C SER A 545 -4.41 -0.54 -0.35
N GLY A 546 -3.83 0.66 -0.23
CA GLY A 546 -4.55 1.93 -0.29
C GLY A 546 -4.42 2.63 -1.63
N GLY A 547 -3.18 2.91 -2.04
CA GLY A 547 -2.85 3.69 -3.23
C GLY A 547 -3.18 2.99 -4.54
N LEU A 548 -2.80 1.71 -4.68
CA LEU A 548 -3.20 0.91 -5.85
C LEU A 548 -4.59 0.30 -5.68
N GLY A 549 -4.92 -0.14 -4.46
CA GLY A 549 -6.17 -0.86 -4.20
C GLY A 549 -6.17 -2.26 -4.83
N ALA A 550 -5.11 -3.03 -4.62
CA ALA A 550 -4.95 -4.39 -5.13
C ALA A 550 -5.76 -5.42 -4.32
N MET A 551 -6.75 -6.04 -4.97
CA MET A 551 -7.44 -7.22 -4.44
C MET A 551 -6.47 -8.41 -4.36
N GLY A 552 -6.74 -9.35 -3.42
CA GLY A 552 -5.84 -10.47 -3.13
C GLY A 552 -4.65 -10.13 -2.23
N PHE A 553 -4.55 -8.89 -1.72
CA PHE A 553 -3.50 -8.45 -0.80
C PHE A 553 -3.63 -9.03 0.62
N GLY A 554 -4.85 -9.19 1.13
CA GLY A 554 -5.14 -9.49 2.52
C GLY A 554 -4.43 -10.74 3.04
N LEU A 555 -4.77 -11.90 2.48
CA LEU A 555 -4.26 -13.19 2.93
C LEU A 555 -2.72 -13.30 2.91
N PRO A 556 -2.01 -12.95 1.82
CA PRO A 556 -0.54 -12.99 1.84
C PRO A 556 0.08 -11.97 2.81
N SER A 557 -0.52 -10.78 2.95
CA SER A 557 -0.05 -9.75 3.89
C SER A 557 -0.17 -10.19 5.35
N ALA A 558 -1.28 -10.85 5.72
CA ALA A 558 -1.42 -11.49 7.03
C ALA A 558 -0.36 -12.57 7.26
N LEU A 559 -0.09 -13.41 6.25
CA LEU A 559 0.99 -14.39 6.33
C LEU A 559 2.35 -13.72 6.61
N GLY A 560 2.65 -12.63 5.92
CA GLY A 560 3.88 -11.86 6.11
C GLY A 560 4.01 -11.28 7.51
N ALA A 561 2.91 -10.76 8.07
CA ALA A 561 2.85 -10.24 9.42
C ALA A 561 2.92 -11.34 10.49
N ALA A 562 2.30 -12.50 10.27
CA ALA A 562 2.37 -13.63 11.20
C ALA A 562 3.78 -14.25 11.25
N ALA A 563 4.54 -14.17 10.14
CA ALA A 563 5.94 -14.59 10.11
C ALA A 563 6.85 -13.69 10.96
N THR A 564 6.47 -12.43 11.23
CA THR A 564 7.24 -11.47 12.04
C THR A 564 6.77 -11.31 13.46
N HIS A 565 5.48 -11.47 13.72
CA HIS A 565 4.84 -11.20 15.00
C HIS A 565 4.15 -12.47 15.54
N PRO A 566 4.91 -13.47 16.02
CA PRO A 566 4.32 -14.73 16.49
C PRO A 566 3.40 -14.56 17.70
N ASP A 567 3.58 -13.49 18.49
CA ASP A 567 2.89 -13.25 19.76
C ASP A 567 1.68 -12.31 19.64
N ILE A 568 1.41 -11.78 18.43
CA ILE A 568 0.34 -10.81 18.20
C ILE A 568 -0.71 -11.46 17.32
N PRO A 569 -2.01 -11.44 17.68
CA PRO A 569 -3.06 -11.99 16.82
C PRO A 569 -3.02 -11.31 15.45
N VAL A 570 -2.98 -12.10 14.38
CA VAL A 570 -3.04 -11.62 13.00
C VAL A 570 -4.34 -12.10 12.37
N VAL A 571 -5.17 -11.15 11.95
CA VAL A 571 -6.48 -11.41 11.36
C VAL A 571 -6.57 -10.77 9.98
N ASP A 572 -6.86 -11.58 8.97
CA ASP A 572 -7.24 -11.12 7.65
C ASP A 572 -8.75 -10.95 7.59
N ILE A 573 -9.21 -9.70 7.53
CA ILE A 573 -10.63 -9.39 7.29
C ILE A 573 -10.77 -9.22 5.78
N ASP A 574 -11.28 -10.25 5.10
CA ASP A 574 -11.31 -10.28 3.64
C ASP A 574 -12.74 -10.33 3.07
N GLY A 575 -12.87 -10.03 1.78
CA GLY A 575 -14.10 -10.17 1.01
C GLY A 575 -13.95 -11.36 0.07
N ASP A 576 -15.03 -12.06 -0.25
CA ASP A 576 -15.02 -13.29 -1.04
C ASP A 576 -14.31 -13.12 -2.41
N GLY A 577 -14.55 -12.00 -3.10
CA GLY A 577 -13.86 -11.69 -4.35
C GLY A 577 -12.37 -11.37 -4.22
N SER A 578 -11.93 -10.79 -3.09
CA SER A 578 -10.50 -10.54 -2.84
C SER A 578 -9.79 -11.81 -2.41
N PHE A 579 -10.40 -12.58 -1.50
CA PHE A 579 -9.84 -13.79 -0.92
C PHE A 579 -9.52 -14.85 -1.98
N ILE A 580 -10.44 -15.05 -2.93
CA ILE A 580 -10.27 -16.07 -3.97
C ILE A 580 -9.07 -15.81 -4.89
N MET A 581 -8.61 -14.56 -5.02
CA MET A 581 -7.51 -14.21 -5.93
C MET A 581 -6.15 -14.78 -5.49
N ASN A 582 -5.91 -14.93 -4.17
CA ASN A 582 -4.68 -15.49 -3.64
C ASN A 582 -4.93 -16.65 -2.64
N ILE A 583 -6.05 -17.35 -2.80
CA ILE A 583 -6.49 -18.44 -1.92
C ILE A 583 -5.48 -19.60 -1.81
N GLN A 584 -4.60 -19.77 -2.82
CA GLN A 584 -3.53 -20.77 -2.79
C GLN A 584 -2.57 -20.61 -1.61
N GLU A 585 -2.49 -19.41 -1.00
CA GLU A 585 -1.63 -19.16 0.15
C GLU A 585 -2.15 -19.80 1.45
N LEU A 586 -3.37 -20.34 1.48
CA LEU A 586 -3.81 -21.26 2.53
C LEU A 586 -2.84 -22.45 2.69
N ALA A 587 -2.30 -22.96 1.58
CA ALA A 587 -1.30 -24.03 1.61
C ALA A 587 0.01 -23.56 2.27
N THR A 588 0.41 -22.31 2.04
CA THR A 588 1.60 -21.73 2.68
C THR A 588 1.37 -21.56 4.18
N ILE A 589 0.24 -20.97 4.57
CA ILE A 589 -0.12 -20.79 5.99
C ILE A 589 -0.08 -22.12 6.75
N HIS A 590 -0.64 -23.19 6.17
CA HIS A 590 -0.61 -24.52 6.78
C HIS A 590 0.81 -25.08 6.91
N VAL A 591 1.59 -25.07 5.81
CA VAL A 591 2.95 -25.64 5.79
C VAL A 591 3.90 -24.89 6.73
N GLU A 592 3.80 -23.57 6.77
CA GLU A 592 4.60 -22.70 7.62
C GLU A 592 4.08 -22.61 9.06
N LYS A 593 2.94 -23.25 9.34
CA LYS A 593 2.26 -23.29 10.65
C LYS A 593 2.00 -21.91 11.25
N LEU A 594 1.61 -20.96 10.39
CA LEU A 594 1.37 -19.59 10.82
C LEU A 594 -0.03 -19.45 11.43
N PRO A 595 -0.18 -18.77 12.58
CA PRO A 595 -1.47 -18.66 13.29
C PRO A 595 -2.39 -17.58 12.70
N VAL A 596 -2.53 -17.55 11.37
CA VAL A 596 -3.34 -16.55 10.66
C VAL A 596 -4.83 -16.85 10.84
N LYS A 597 -5.59 -15.86 11.31
CA LYS A 597 -7.06 -15.93 11.39
C LYS A 597 -7.64 -15.26 10.16
N ILE A 598 -8.64 -15.87 9.53
CA ILE A 598 -9.21 -15.39 8.28
C ILE A 598 -10.70 -15.23 8.50
N MET A 599 -11.20 -14.00 8.45
CA MET A 599 -12.61 -13.68 8.59
C MET A 599 -13.12 -13.12 7.26
N ILE A 600 -13.77 -13.97 6.47
CA ILE A 600 -14.32 -13.58 5.17
C ILE A 600 -15.70 -12.98 5.41
N LEU A 601 -15.89 -11.71 5.06
CA LEU A 601 -17.20 -11.07 4.97
C LEU A 601 -17.78 -11.38 3.59
N ASN A 602 -18.40 -12.56 3.50
CA ASN A 602 -18.84 -13.16 2.26
C ASN A 602 -20.22 -12.63 1.87
N ASN A 603 -20.25 -11.80 0.83
CA ASN A 603 -21.46 -11.19 0.31
C ASN A 603 -21.80 -11.65 -1.11
N GLN A 604 -21.04 -12.60 -1.67
CA GLN A 604 -21.22 -13.17 -3.01
C GLN A 604 -21.07 -12.17 -4.16
N HIS A 605 -20.42 -11.02 -3.91
CA HIS A 605 -20.36 -9.91 -4.85
C HIS A 605 -19.03 -9.16 -4.80
N LEU A 606 -18.72 -8.47 -5.90
CA LEU A 606 -17.80 -7.34 -5.89
C LEU A 606 -18.49 -6.12 -5.25
N GLY A 607 -18.73 -6.18 -3.94
CA GLY A 607 -19.65 -5.29 -3.23
C GLY A 607 -19.39 -3.79 -3.41
N MET A 608 -18.12 -3.37 -3.53
CA MET A 608 -17.82 -1.95 -3.78
C MET A 608 -18.31 -1.54 -5.17
N VAL A 609 -18.15 -2.39 -6.18
CA VAL A 609 -18.64 -2.12 -7.54
C VAL A 609 -20.18 -2.13 -7.54
N VAL A 610 -20.82 -3.08 -6.85
CA VAL A 610 -22.28 -3.13 -6.67
C VAL A 610 -22.82 -1.83 -6.08
N GLN A 611 -22.18 -1.31 -5.02
CA GLN A 611 -22.61 -0.05 -4.41
C GLN A 611 -22.57 1.12 -5.40
N TRP A 612 -21.58 1.17 -6.30
CA TRP A 612 -21.52 2.18 -7.34
C TRP A 612 -22.57 1.95 -8.43
N GLU A 613 -22.84 0.70 -8.80
CA GLU A 613 -23.94 0.34 -9.71
C GLU A 613 -25.30 0.81 -9.16
N ASP A 614 -25.54 0.61 -7.86
CA ASP A 614 -26.77 1.03 -7.20
C ASP A 614 -26.93 2.54 -7.18
N ARG A 615 -25.87 3.27 -6.82
CA ARG A 615 -25.90 4.74 -6.67
C ARG A 615 -25.95 5.47 -8.01
N PHE A 616 -25.27 4.96 -9.04
CA PHE A 616 -24.99 5.72 -10.27
C PHE A 616 -25.48 5.05 -11.55
N TYR A 617 -25.83 3.75 -11.51
CA TYR A 617 -26.24 2.97 -12.68
C TYR A 617 -27.58 2.25 -12.48
N LYS A 618 -28.42 2.74 -11.57
CA LYS A 618 -29.78 2.24 -11.33
C LYS A 618 -29.81 0.73 -11.03
N ALA A 619 -28.83 0.24 -10.27
CA ALA A 619 -28.69 -1.16 -9.91
C ALA A 619 -28.56 -2.14 -11.10
N ASN A 620 -28.10 -1.66 -12.26
CA ASN A 620 -27.78 -2.53 -13.39
C ASN A 620 -26.49 -3.33 -13.10
N ARG A 621 -26.64 -4.60 -12.72
CA ARG A 621 -25.52 -5.51 -12.41
C ARG A 621 -24.71 -5.84 -13.65
N ALA A 622 -23.41 -5.56 -13.62
CA ALA A 622 -22.49 -5.81 -14.71
C ALA A 622 -21.30 -6.66 -14.24
N HIS A 623 -21.50 -7.98 -14.20
CA HIS A 623 -20.48 -8.97 -13.83
C HIS A 623 -19.96 -8.81 -12.40
N THR A 624 -20.83 -8.36 -11.49
CA THR A 624 -20.50 -8.09 -10.09
C THR A 624 -20.98 -9.16 -9.11
N TYR A 625 -21.76 -10.14 -9.58
CA TYR A 625 -22.13 -11.34 -8.83
C TYR A 625 -21.04 -12.42 -8.99
N LEU A 626 -20.61 -13.00 -7.88
CA LEU A 626 -19.51 -13.98 -7.81
C LEU A 626 -19.99 -15.41 -7.53
N GLY A 627 -21.25 -15.58 -7.15
CA GLY A 627 -21.83 -16.89 -6.92
C GLY A 627 -22.16 -17.62 -8.23
N ASP A 628 -22.81 -18.77 -8.09
CA ASP A 628 -23.24 -19.58 -9.24
C ASP A 628 -24.64 -19.13 -9.71
N PRO A 629 -24.79 -18.67 -10.98
CA PRO A 629 -26.11 -18.31 -11.52
C PRO A 629 -27.08 -19.49 -11.65
N GLU A 630 -26.58 -20.74 -11.70
CA GLU A 630 -27.44 -21.93 -11.74
C GLU A 630 -28.00 -22.31 -10.36
N ALA A 631 -27.41 -21.77 -9.28
CA ALA A 631 -27.76 -22.05 -7.90
C ALA A 631 -27.66 -20.78 -7.02
N GLU A 632 -28.37 -19.70 -7.39
CA GLU A 632 -28.24 -18.37 -6.76
C GLU A 632 -28.48 -18.33 -5.23
N ALA A 633 -29.20 -19.31 -4.67
CA ALA A 633 -29.45 -19.40 -3.24
C ALA A 633 -28.29 -20.03 -2.45
N ASP A 634 -27.39 -20.73 -3.13
CA ASP A 634 -26.26 -21.43 -2.52
C ASP A 634 -25.04 -20.51 -2.46
N ILE A 635 -24.29 -20.60 -1.36
CA ILE A 635 -23.02 -19.88 -1.22
C ILE A 635 -21.96 -20.57 -2.09
N TYR A 636 -21.39 -19.83 -3.04
CA TYR A 636 -20.37 -20.29 -3.96
C TYR A 636 -19.18 -19.32 -4.06
N PRO A 637 -17.94 -19.83 -4.15
CA PRO A 637 -17.55 -21.22 -3.90
C PRO A 637 -17.62 -21.57 -2.40
N ASP A 638 -17.52 -22.86 -2.09
CA ASP A 638 -17.49 -23.35 -0.70
C ASP A 638 -16.09 -23.17 -0.10
N PHE A 639 -15.83 -22.00 0.49
CA PHE A 639 -14.53 -21.68 1.12
C PHE A 639 -14.17 -22.63 2.27
N CYS A 640 -15.15 -23.20 2.97
CA CYS A 640 -14.88 -24.18 4.03
C CYS A 640 -14.31 -25.47 3.46
N LYS A 641 -14.87 -25.99 2.35
CA LYS A 641 -14.30 -27.17 1.67
C LYS A 641 -12.92 -26.91 1.07
N ILE A 642 -12.67 -25.70 0.56
CA ILE A 642 -11.34 -25.32 0.06
C ILE A 642 -10.34 -25.29 1.22
N ALA A 643 -10.70 -24.67 2.35
CA ALA A 643 -9.88 -24.64 3.56
C ALA A 643 -9.57 -26.05 4.10
N GLU A 644 -10.56 -26.95 4.11
CA GLU A 644 -10.40 -28.36 4.47
C GLU A 644 -9.36 -29.05 3.56
N GLY A 645 -9.41 -28.81 2.24
CA GLY A 645 -8.42 -29.30 1.27
C GLY A 645 -6.99 -28.83 1.56
N CYS A 646 -6.84 -27.63 2.13
CA CYS A 646 -5.55 -27.08 2.59
C CYS A 646 -5.21 -27.42 4.05
N LYS A 647 -6.02 -28.24 4.73
CA LYS A 647 -5.87 -28.61 6.15
C LYS A 647 -5.89 -27.40 7.10
N VAL A 648 -6.71 -26.40 6.77
CA VAL A 648 -7.00 -25.25 7.62
C VAL A 648 -8.40 -25.46 8.24
N PRO A 649 -8.53 -25.54 9.57
CA PRO A 649 -9.83 -25.60 10.22
C PRO A 649 -10.72 -24.43 9.81
N SER A 650 -11.99 -24.72 9.55
CA SER A 650 -12.93 -23.69 9.13
C SER A 650 -14.34 -23.87 9.70
N ALA A 651 -15.10 -22.78 9.70
CA ALA A 651 -16.53 -22.80 9.95
C ALA A 651 -17.24 -21.70 9.16
N ARG A 652 -18.54 -21.89 8.93
CA ARG A 652 -19.43 -20.88 8.36
C ARG A 652 -20.42 -20.40 9.41
N VAL A 653 -20.70 -19.11 9.44
CA VAL A 653 -21.71 -18.51 10.31
C VAL A 653 -22.67 -17.64 9.49
N THR A 654 -23.97 -17.90 9.65
CA THR A 654 -25.05 -17.22 8.90
C THR A 654 -26.01 -16.46 9.81
N ARG A 655 -26.04 -16.79 11.11
CA ARG A 655 -26.96 -16.22 12.09
C ARG A 655 -26.22 -15.38 13.12
N ARG A 656 -26.72 -14.16 13.36
CA ARG A 656 -26.10 -13.20 14.29
C ARG A 656 -25.93 -13.73 15.71
N GLU A 657 -26.88 -14.53 16.21
CA GLU A 657 -26.78 -15.12 17.55
C GLU A 657 -25.57 -16.05 17.75
N HIS A 658 -25.01 -16.61 16.67
CA HIS A 658 -23.83 -17.47 16.72
C HIS A 658 -22.53 -16.75 16.36
N LEU A 659 -22.60 -15.48 15.96
CA LEU A 659 -21.45 -14.71 15.45
C LEU A 659 -20.33 -14.59 16.50
N ARG A 660 -20.69 -14.21 17.73
CA ARG A 660 -19.70 -14.03 18.80
C ARG A 660 -18.98 -15.34 19.11
N ASP A 661 -19.72 -16.42 19.29
CA ASP A 661 -19.16 -17.75 19.58
C ASP A 661 -18.27 -18.25 18.43
N ALA A 662 -18.65 -17.99 17.19
CA ALA A 662 -17.86 -18.35 16.01
C ALA A 662 -16.54 -17.59 15.93
N ILE A 663 -16.55 -16.27 16.21
CA ILE A 663 -15.32 -15.45 16.26
C ILE A 663 -14.45 -15.88 17.45
N THR A 664 -15.02 -16.11 18.63
CA THR A 664 -14.29 -16.65 19.79
C THR A 664 -13.60 -17.96 19.44
N LYS A 665 -14.32 -18.91 18.82
CA LYS A 665 -13.74 -20.19 18.39
C LYS A 665 -12.60 -19.99 17.39
N MET A 666 -12.73 -19.09 16.41
CA MET A 666 -11.67 -18.76 15.46
C MET A 666 -10.40 -18.28 16.17
N LEU A 667 -10.54 -17.37 17.13
CA LEU A 667 -9.43 -16.79 17.88
C LEU A 667 -8.77 -17.82 18.80
N GLU A 668 -9.55 -18.63 19.51
CA GLU A 668 -9.07 -19.61 20.49
C GLU A 668 -8.46 -20.88 19.86
N THR A 669 -8.87 -21.25 18.65
CA THR A 669 -8.32 -22.44 17.98
C THR A 669 -6.84 -22.22 17.66
N PRO A 670 -5.91 -23.07 18.13
CA PRO A 670 -4.50 -22.91 17.82
C PRO A 670 -4.20 -23.02 16.32
N GLY A 671 -3.23 -22.24 15.83
CA GLY A 671 -2.86 -22.23 14.42
C GLY A 671 -3.86 -21.46 13.54
N PRO A 672 -3.87 -21.73 12.22
CA PRO A 672 -4.72 -20.99 11.30
C PRO A 672 -6.18 -21.37 11.43
N TYR A 673 -7.09 -20.46 11.09
CA TYR A 673 -8.53 -20.72 11.10
C TYR A 673 -9.26 -19.83 10.10
N LEU A 674 -10.19 -20.40 9.33
CA LEU A 674 -11.06 -19.66 8.41
C LEU A 674 -12.51 -19.60 8.94
N LEU A 675 -13.03 -18.39 9.09
CA LEU A 675 -14.41 -18.12 9.42
C LEU A 675 -15.09 -17.44 8.23
N ASP A 676 -16.01 -18.15 7.60
CA ASP A 676 -16.85 -17.65 6.51
C ASP A 676 -18.11 -17.01 7.10
N VAL A 677 -18.17 -15.68 7.11
CA VAL A 677 -19.26 -14.89 7.69
C VAL A 677 -20.18 -14.43 6.57
N ILE A 678 -21.38 -15.01 6.49
CA ILE A 678 -22.34 -14.66 5.45
C ILE A 678 -23.03 -13.35 5.82
N VAL A 679 -22.94 -12.36 4.92
CA VAL A 679 -23.50 -11.02 5.10
C VAL A 679 -24.34 -10.61 3.88
N PRO A 680 -25.37 -9.76 4.05
CA PRO A 680 -26.19 -9.34 2.93
C PRO A 680 -25.44 -8.42 1.98
N HIS A 681 -25.60 -8.65 0.67
CA HIS A 681 -24.86 -7.93 -0.37
C HIS A 681 -25.33 -6.49 -0.61
N GLN A 682 -26.55 -6.16 -0.18
CA GLN A 682 -27.15 -4.84 -0.40
C GLN A 682 -26.61 -3.77 0.56
N GLU A 683 -25.76 -4.13 1.52
CA GLU A 683 -25.14 -3.17 2.43
C GLU A 683 -24.27 -2.16 1.66
N HIS A 684 -24.32 -0.89 2.07
CA HIS A 684 -23.45 0.16 1.54
C HIS A 684 -22.51 0.70 2.62
N VAL A 685 -21.27 1.01 2.22
CA VAL A 685 -20.32 1.77 3.03
C VAL A 685 -20.78 3.22 3.10
N LEU A 686 -21.03 3.70 4.31
CA LEU A 686 -21.42 5.07 4.61
C LEU A 686 -20.61 5.62 5.80
N PRO A 687 -20.37 6.94 5.86
CA PRO A 687 -20.73 7.97 4.87
C PRO A 687 -19.99 7.81 3.52
N MET A 688 -20.43 8.55 2.50
CA MET A 688 -19.80 8.56 1.17
C MET A 688 -19.81 9.95 0.56
N ILE A 689 -18.64 10.53 0.27
CA ILE A 689 -18.50 11.70 -0.62
C ILE A 689 -18.22 11.17 -2.03
N PRO A 690 -19.11 11.41 -3.03
CA PRO A 690 -18.87 10.96 -4.40
C PRO A 690 -17.55 11.49 -4.99
N GLY A 691 -16.97 10.77 -5.95
CA GLY A 691 -15.73 11.18 -6.59
C GLY A 691 -15.84 12.58 -7.22
N GLY A 692 -14.89 13.47 -6.90
CA GLY A 692 -14.88 14.85 -7.38
C GLY A 692 -15.91 15.79 -6.73
N ALA A 693 -16.66 15.31 -5.72
CA ALA A 693 -17.60 16.12 -4.96
C ALA A 693 -16.94 16.79 -3.74
N SER A 694 -17.69 17.68 -3.09
CA SER A 694 -17.28 18.36 -1.84
C SER A 694 -17.97 17.75 -0.61
N PHE A 695 -17.53 18.15 0.59
CA PHE A 695 -18.17 17.74 1.85
C PHE A 695 -19.69 18.02 1.89
N LYS A 696 -20.16 19.05 1.19
CA LYS A 696 -21.59 19.41 1.14
C LYS A 696 -22.47 18.34 0.49
N GLU A 697 -21.86 17.47 -0.31
CA GLU A 697 -22.54 16.41 -1.08
C GLU A 697 -22.38 15.05 -0.41
N ILE A 698 -22.00 15.01 0.87
CA ILE A 698 -21.85 13.78 1.63
C ILE A 698 -23.18 13.03 1.72
N ILE A 699 -23.14 11.76 1.32
CA ILE A 699 -24.25 10.81 1.43
C ILE A 699 -24.12 10.12 2.79
N THR A 700 -25.19 10.16 3.59
CA THR A 700 -25.22 9.59 4.94
C THR A 700 -26.25 8.48 5.11
N GLU A 701 -27.08 8.22 4.09
CA GLU A 701 -28.20 7.27 4.15
C GLU A 701 -28.41 6.48 2.85
N GLY A 702 -29.24 5.43 2.94
CA GLY A 702 -29.61 4.53 1.85
C GLY A 702 -28.62 3.38 1.65
N ASP A 703 -29.13 2.26 1.15
CA ASP A 703 -28.39 1.07 0.77
C ASP A 703 -28.91 0.54 -0.58
N GLY A 704 -28.58 -0.70 -0.96
CA GLY A 704 -29.06 -1.33 -2.20
C GLY A 704 -30.47 -1.94 -2.09
N ARG A 705 -31.17 -1.79 -0.95
CA ARG A 705 -32.49 -2.38 -0.74
C ARG A 705 -33.59 -1.46 -1.24
N GLN A 706 -34.62 -2.05 -1.84
CA GLN A 706 -35.86 -1.33 -2.18
C GLN A 706 -36.92 -1.42 -1.08
N ILE A 707 -36.83 -2.43 -0.20
CA ILE A 707 -37.73 -2.68 0.93
C ILE A 707 -36.88 -3.22 2.09
N TYR A 708 -37.09 -2.71 3.31
CA TYR A 708 -36.42 -3.13 4.54
C TYR A 708 -37.23 -4.15 5.33
#